data_AF-A0A8H7ZEN8-F1
#
_entry.id   AF-A0A8H7ZEN8-F1
#
_cell.length_a   1.000
_cell.length_b   1.000
_cell.length_c   1.000
_cell.angle_alpha   90.00
_cell.angle_beta   90.00
_cell.angle_gamma   90.00
#
_symmetry.space_group_name_H-M   'P 1'
#
loop_
_entity.id
_entity.type
_entity.pdbx_description
1 polymer ?
#
loop_
_entity_poly.entity_id
_entity_poly.type
_entity_poly.pdbx_seq_one_letter_code
_entity_poly.pdbx_strand_id
1 'polypeptide(L)'
;MARGFRKSGGVKGPSSALTEFLKSEGITDAFRQRRAREAEVAAATTDATTAATTQETTPEAEENDVSMENSSGEGSPARSRRASRHQSSTPTRKDRDDEEEDDEEIIQMRKAAKRKLRAARRGANGTRRKRGLPGDSDDSDNDSSDDSNGDDNYSDDVDDLENANMKGFGEQDTCVDCGDKFELSVYSRYVREKSGYLCESCNKLWKEWERKARANQLNARKKRKRVAQALLNKTTVKIPKLQDVCIKKITQNIEDVDVLGDIGQVNLNKISQILSKNRSLNDKTISLFLSPDMKNISFWDCSNVDSDSLNKIASYCPNLESLTLFMCGQLHNDNLEYFASNLTHLNSLSLNGPFLISEKMWQAYFTQVAGRLQIFEVRNTHRFGNESLLSLLENCGKDLTSLKLSRLDGITTQDAYNEVSKHITQSKLLHLEISYPTNEDLITDEMIIELLQKTGDSLDSLNVDGCSALTERFLLEGVSKYCHNLTKLSMKNLDQVSNEGFAEAFNAFSKVNAGGLIEVNLMKCTDLGDEAIYALLNHSCHTLVELSINSLHRITSDFLSQILTDDNHQFKKQLKERQSEDSTVKFYHQVPLLLLTYLDASFVRAVDNEILSLIGDSCPKLQIIEVYGDNRCNGRASVKEGLMVIGRQTDEI
;
A
#
# COMPACT_ATOMS: atom_id res chain seq x y z
N MET A 1 -87.36 1.42 11.99
CA MET A 1 -87.13 0.17 11.24
C MET A 1 -85.71 0.16 10.68
N ALA A 2 -85.24 -0.98 10.18
CA ALA A 2 -83.84 -1.38 9.97
C ALA A 2 -82.90 -0.39 9.22
N ARG A 3 -81.60 -0.51 9.57
CA ARG A 3 -80.45 0.13 8.90
C ARG A 3 -80.08 -0.57 7.59
N GLY A 4 -79.53 0.18 6.62
CA GLY A 4 -78.93 -0.35 5.39
C GLY A 4 -77.41 -0.17 5.33
N PHE A 5 -76.70 -1.24 4.96
CA PHE A 5 -75.27 -1.36 4.59
C PHE A 5 -75.24 -2.48 3.50
N ARG A 6 -74.31 -2.62 2.55
CA ARG A 6 -72.98 -2.02 2.24
C ARG A 6 -72.60 -2.44 0.80
N LYS A 7 -71.83 -1.65 0.05
CA LYS A 7 -70.54 -2.06 -0.57
C LYS A 7 -69.89 -0.92 -1.35
N SER A 8 -68.56 -0.91 -1.34
CA SER A 8 -67.68 0.18 -1.80
C SER A 8 -67.18 -0.04 -3.23
N GLY A 9 -67.10 1.04 -4.01
CA GLY A 9 -66.25 1.07 -5.21
C GLY A 9 -64.78 1.20 -4.82
N GLY A 10 -63.91 0.34 -5.38
CA GLY A 10 -62.48 0.38 -5.15
C GLY A 10 -61.76 1.24 -6.18
N VAL A 11 -61.01 2.25 -5.72
CA VAL A 11 -60.05 2.98 -6.55
C VAL A 11 -58.83 2.08 -6.78
N LYS A 12 -58.39 1.94 -8.04
CA LYS A 12 -57.20 1.18 -8.40
C LYS A 12 -55.93 1.97 -8.05
N GLY A 13 -55.06 1.40 -7.23
CA GLY A 13 -53.67 1.84 -7.10
C GLY A 13 -52.83 1.44 -8.33
N PRO A 14 -51.62 2.01 -8.50
CA PRO A 14 -50.77 1.73 -9.65
C PRO A 14 -50.33 0.26 -9.69
N SER A 15 -50.41 -0.35 -10.87
CA SER A 15 -49.82 -1.66 -11.13
C SER A 15 -48.30 -1.58 -11.14
N SER A 16 -47.64 -2.57 -10.54
CA SER A 16 -46.18 -2.71 -10.60
C SER A 16 -45.70 -2.78 -12.05
N ALA A 17 -44.62 -2.05 -12.36
CA ALA A 17 -43.97 -2.06 -13.67
C ALA A 17 -43.54 -3.48 -14.11
N LEU A 18 -43.26 -4.37 -13.15
CA LEU A 18 -42.93 -5.78 -13.41
C LEU A 18 -44.10 -6.53 -14.07
N THR A 19 -45.34 -6.22 -13.70
CA THR A 19 -46.55 -6.89 -14.24
C THR A 19 -46.87 -6.42 -15.66
N GLU A 20 -46.44 -5.23 -16.04
CA GLU A 20 -46.60 -4.68 -17.39
C GLU A 20 -45.47 -5.15 -18.31
N PHE A 21 -44.22 -5.19 -17.82
CA PHE A 21 -43.06 -5.75 -18.51
C PHE A 21 -43.21 -7.24 -18.84
N LEU A 22 -43.64 -8.07 -17.89
CA LEU A 22 -43.88 -9.51 -18.15
C LEU A 22 -44.99 -9.75 -19.18
N LYS A 23 -45.89 -8.77 -19.36
CA LYS A 23 -46.98 -8.83 -20.35
C LYS A 23 -46.55 -8.32 -21.72
N SER A 24 -45.61 -7.37 -21.82
CA SER A 24 -45.02 -6.94 -23.09
C SER A 24 -44.09 -7.98 -23.69
N GLU A 25 -43.36 -8.74 -22.86
CA GLU A 25 -42.48 -9.83 -23.29
C GLU A 25 -43.22 -11.15 -23.61
N GLY A 26 -44.57 -11.17 -23.52
CA GLY A 26 -45.39 -12.32 -23.93
C GLY A 26 -45.30 -13.57 -23.03
N ILE A 27 -44.66 -13.46 -21.86
CA ILE A 27 -44.39 -14.61 -20.98
C ILE A 27 -45.65 -14.94 -20.15
N THR A 28 -46.31 -16.04 -20.50
CA THR A 28 -47.52 -16.54 -19.80
C THR A 28 -47.22 -17.67 -18.81
N ASP A 29 -48.12 -17.86 -17.83
CA ASP A 29 -47.94 -18.68 -16.61
C ASP A 29 -47.84 -20.22 -16.83
N ALA A 30 -47.64 -20.65 -18.07
CA ALA A 30 -47.51 -22.06 -18.45
C ALA A 30 -46.29 -22.75 -17.82
N PHE A 31 -45.22 -22.00 -17.54
CA PHE A 31 -43.97 -22.54 -16.99
C PHE A 31 -44.11 -23.01 -15.52
N ARG A 32 -44.97 -22.37 -14.72
CA ARG A 32 -45.25 -22.81 -13.34
C ARG A 32 -46.07 -24.10 -13.33
N GLN A 33 -47.07 -24.20 -14.22
CA GLN A 33 -47.93 -25.38 -14.34
C GLN A 33 -47.23 -26.63 -14.89
N ARG A 34 -46.11 -26.47 -15.62
CA ARG A 34 -45.26 -27.60 -16.03
C ARG A 34 -44.42 -28.10 -14.85
N ARG A 35 -43.72 -27.22 -14.14
CA ARG A 35 -42.89 -27.60 -12.99
C ARG A 35 -43.68 -28.22 -11.83
N ALA A 36 -44.93 -27.79 -11.62
CA ALA A 36 -45.83 -28.40 -10.64
C ALA A 36 -46.14 -29.88 -10.98
N ARG A 37 -46.37 -30.20 -12.26
CA ARG A 37 -46.59 -31.58 -12.73
C ARG A 37 -45.35 -32.45 -12.67
N GLU A 38 -44.17 -31.87 -12.93
CA GLU A 38 -42.89 -32.59 -12.84
C GLU A 38 -42.55 -32.95 -11.38
N ALA A 39 -42.91 -32.09 -10.41
CA ALA A 39 -42.73 -32.36 -8.98
C ALA A 39 -43.64 -33.48 -8.46
N GLU A 40 -44.88 -33.59 -8.92
CA GLU A 40 -45.80 -34.68 -8.54
C GLU A 40 -45.34 -36.06 -9.06
N VAL A 41 -44.66 -36.12 -10.21
CA VAL A 41 -44.12 -37.37 -10.76
C VAL A 41 -42.86 -37.82 -10.01
N ALA A 42 -41.99 -36.89 -9.60
CA ALA A 42 -40.79 -37.19 -8.82
C ALA A 42 -41.09 -37.72 -7.41
N ALA A 43 -42.17 -37.26 -6.78
CA ALA A 43 -42.57 -37.72 -5.45
C ALA A 43 -43.11 -39.17 -5.43
N ALA A 44 -43.46 -39.75 -6.58
CA ALA A 44 -44.03 -41.09 -6.69
C ALA A 44 -42.97 -42.20 -6.94
N THR A 45 -41.68 -41.86 -7.04
CA THR A 45 -40.61 -42.80 -7.46
C THR A 45 -39.56 -43.11 -6.39
N THR A 46 -39.68 -42.56 -5.18
CA THR A 46 -38.70 -42.76 -4.08
C THR A 46 -39.09 -43.81 -3.03
N ASP A 47 -40.11 -44.63 -3.29
CA ASP A 47 -40.60 -45.64 -2.35
C ASP A 47 -40.43 -47.08 -2.88
N ALA A 48 -39.18 -47.40 -3.30
CA ALA A 48 -38.76 -48.76 -3.62
C ALA A 48 -37.23 -48.95 -3.50
N THR A 49 -36.84 -50.02 -2.78
CA THR A 49 -35.54 -50.72 -2.82
C THR A 49 -34.34 -50.11 -2.06
N THR A 50 -34.26 -50.45 -0.78
CA THR A 50 -33.00 -50.62 -0.01
C THR A 50 -32.31 -51.96 -0.33
N ALA A 51 -30.96 -52.04 -0.26
CA ALA A 51 -30.17 -53.13 0.38
C ALA A 51 -28.65 -53.12 0.06
N ALA A 52 -27.85 -53.54 1.07
CA ALA A 52 -26.49 -54.13 1.01
C ALA A 52 -25.27 -53.23 0.62
N THR A 53 -24.03 -53.41 1.14
CA THR A 53 -23.45 -54.16 2.30
C THR A 53 -22.00 -53.64 2.57
N THR A 54 -21.42 -53.99 3.73
CA THR A 54 -20.07 -53.71 4.34
C THR A 54 -18.82 -54.06 3.47
N GLN A 55 -17.51 -53.87 3.82
CA GLN A 55 -16.78 -53.71 5.10
C GLN A 55 -15.27 -53.30 4.90
N GLU A 56 -14.58 -52.77 5.95
CA GLU A 56 -13.14 -52.93 6.39
C GLU A 56 -11.93 -52.85 5.38
N THR A 57 -10.63 -52.65 5.72
CA THR A 57 -9.82 -52.71 6.99
C THR A 57 -8.52 -51.86 6.92
N THR A 58 -7.88 -51.57 8.08
CA THR A 58 -6.47 -51.14 8.32
C THR A 58 -5.54 -52.38 8.55
N PRO A 59 -4.21 -52.38 8.92
CA PRO A 59 -3.40 -51.34 9.63
C PRO A 59 -1.83 -51.22 9.41
N GLU A 60 -1.28 -50.12 9.98
CA GLU A 60 -0.04 -49.90 10.82
C GLU A 60 1.37 -50.53 10.60
N ALA A 61 2.33 -49.97 11.37
CA ALA A 61 3.76 -50.34 11.63
C ALA A 61 4.81 -49.99 10.53
N GLU A 62 6.11 -49.72 10.75
CA GLU A 62 7.06 -49.51 11.89
C GLU A 62 8.42 -49.02 11.24
N GLU A 63 9.43 -48.37 11.84
CA GLU A 63 9.64 -47.52 13.04
C GLU A 63 11.11 -46.93 12.98
N ASN A 64 11.41 -45.77 13.61
CA ASN A 64 12.77 -45.33 14.11
C ASN A 64 13.97 -45.16 13.11
N ASP A 65 15.12 -44.50 13.39
CA ASP A 65 15.62 -43.49 14.36
C ASP A 65 17.07 -43.05 13.96
N VAL A 66 17.60 -41.91 14.49
CA VAL A 66 19.03 -41.42 14.60
C VAL A 66 20.02 -41.45 13.38
N SER A 67 21.12 -40.66 13.28
CA SER A 67 21.69 -39.48 13.99
C SER A 67 22.92 -38.91 13.21
N MET A 68 23.40 -37.69 13.57
CA MET A 68 24.82 -37.25 13.71
C MET A 68 25.83 -37.41 12.52
N GLU A 69 26.89 -36.61 12.32
CA GLU A 69 27.40 -35.32 12.84
C GLU A 69 28.64 -34.90 11.98
N ASN A 70 29.04 -33.60 11.99
CA ASN A 70 30.44 -33.10 11.80
C ASN A 70 31.18 -33.35 10.44
N SER A 71 32.18 -32.58 9.99
CA SER A 71 32.72 -31.25 10.39
C SER A 71 33.80 -30.73 9.42
N SER A 72 33.83 -29.42 9.14
CA SER A 72 35.03 -28.53 9.01
C SER A 72 36.13 -28.75 7.94
N GLY A 73 36.82 -27.68 7.50
CA GLY A 73 38.17 -27.79 6.89
C GLY A 73 38.57 -26.76 5.81
N GLU A 74 38.96 -25.56 6.25
CA GLU A 74 39.73 -24.45 5.62
C GLU A 74 40.45 -24.59 4.25
N GLY A 75 40.63 -23.45 3.53
CA GLY A 75 41.53 -23.37 2.37
C GLY A 75 41.64 -22.02 1.61
N SER A 76 42.18 -20.96 2.23
CA SER A 76 42.62 -19.71 1.56
C SER A 76 44.07 -19.85 1.01
N PRO A 77 44.68 -18.99 0.13
CA PRO A 77 44.83 -17.54 0.43
C PRO A 77 45.14 -16.51 -0.72
N ALA A 78 45.15 -15.21 -0.33
CA ALA A 78 46.03 -14.11 -0.80
C ALA A 78 45.72 -13.39 -2.16
N ARG A 79 46.08 -12.10 -2.38
CA ARG A 79 47.13 -11.26 -1.73
C ARG A 79 47.02 -9.72 -2.00
N SER A 80 47.48 -8.89 -1.03
CA SER A 80 48.18 -7.58 -1.21
C SER A 80 47.36 -6.36 -1.71
N ARG A 81 47.50 -5.08 -1.29
CA ARG A 81 48.43 -4.23 -0.45
C ARG A 81 47.74 -2.83 -0.27
N ARG A 82 48.11 -1.82 0.56
CA ARG A 82 49.00 -1.62 1.75
C ARG A 82 48.63 -0.25 2.41
N ALA A 83 49.09 -0.02 3.65
CA ALA A 83 49.13 1.25 4.42
C ALA A 83 49.99 2.39 3.78
N SER A 84 50.18 3.62 4.31
CA SER A 84 50.15 4.22 5.67
C SER A 84 50.29 5.77 5.58
N ARG A 85 49.57 6.63 6.33
CA ARG A 85 49.82 7.24 7.68
C ARG A 85 50.86 8.42 7.76
N HIS A 86 50.44 9.51 8.46
CA HIS A 86 51.23 10.63 9.07
C HIS A 86 51.89 11.70 8.16
N GLN A 87 52.21 12.93 8.62
CA GLN A 87 51.64 13.88 9.62
C GLN A 87 52.38 15.24 9.52
N SER A 88 51.72 16.35 9.89
CA SER A 88 52.28 17.65 10.38
C SER A 88 53.47 18.36 9.68
N SER A 89 53.29 19.63 9.32
CA SER A 89 54.14 20.75 9.82
C SER A 89 53.68 22.13 9.30
N THR A 90 53.72 23.15 10.16
CA THR A 90 53.78 24.58 9.80
C THR A 90 55.22 25.07 10.03
N PRO A 91 55.67 26.16 9.36
CA PRO A 91 56.02 27.35 10.14
C PRO A 91 55.95 28.75 9.45
N THR A 92 55.74 29.78 10.30
CA THR A 92 56.33 31.16 10.29
C THR A 92 56.14 32.18 9.14
N ARG A 93 55.28 33.18 9.45
CA ARG A 93 55.54 34.66 9.56
C ARG A 93 56.46 35.41 8.56
N LYS A 94 55.88 36.44 7.93
CA LYS A 94 56.33 37.86 7.79
C LYS A 94 55.05 38.70 7.56
N ASP A 95 54.82 39.79 8.31
CA ASP A 95 55.09 41.21 7.93
C ASP A 95 54.54 41.57 6.53
N ARG A 96 53.76 42.64 6.34
CA ARG A 96 53.13 43.64 7.22
C ARG A 96 52.14 44.49 6.38
N ASP A 97 51.27 45.25 7.04
CA ASP A 97 50.50 46.39 6.53
C ASP A 97 49.47 46.08 5.41
N ASP A 98 48.19 45.99 5.79
CA ASP A 98 47.12 46.92 5.37
C ASP A 98 45.76 46.50 5.98
N GLU A 99 45.20 47.34 6.86
CA GLU A 99 43.90 47.14 7.52
C GLU A 99 42.78 47.82 6.72
N GLU A 100 42.04 47.12 5.85
CA GLU A 100 40.70 47.58 5.36
C GLU A 100 39.82 46.54 4.59
N GLU A 101 39.99 45.21 4.75
CA GLU A 101 39.17 44.20 4.01
C GLU A 101 38.18 43.34 4.86
N ASP A 102 38.28 43.30 6.19
CA ASP A 102 37.53 42.32 7.03
C ASP A 102 36.00 42.55 7.15
N ASP A 103 35.48 43.71 6.73
CA ASP A 103 34.03 44.01 6.83
C ASP A 103 33.19 43.39 5.70
N GLU A 104 33.77 43.13 4.52
CA GLU A 104 32.98 42.66 3.37
C GLU A 104 32.40 41.25 3.56
N GLU A 105 33.16 40.32 4.13
CA GLU A 105 32.71 38.93 4.30
C GLU A 105 31.57 38.82 5.35
N ILE A 106 31.65 39.61 6.42
CA ILE A 106 30.59 39.73 7.45
C ILE A 106 29.33 40.38 6.87
N ILE A 107 29.49 41.40 6.00
CA ILE A 107 28.37 42.03 5.28
C ILE A 107 27.74 41.05 4.27
N GLN A 108 28.54 40.26 3.55
CA GLN A 108 28.06 39.22 2.63
C GLN A 108 27.32 38.10 3.38
N MET A 109 27.83 37.64 4.52
CA MET A 109 27.13 36.67 5.38
C MET A 109 25.78 37.20 5.89
N ARG A 110 25.71 38.47 6.33
CA ARG A 110 24.44 39.12 6.73
C ARG A 110 23.46 39.28 5.54
N LYS A 111 23.95 39.57 4.33
CA LYS A 111 23.13 39.61 3.09
C LYS A 111 22.61 38.21 2.71
N ALA A 112 23.43 37.16 2.85
CA ALA A 112 23.02 35.78 2.60
C ALA A 112 21.97 35.27 3.61
N ALA A 113 22.10 35.63 4.89
CA ALA A 113 21.10 35.34 5.93
C ALA A 113 19.75 36.02 5.61
N LYS A 114 19.74 37.30 5.22
CA LYS A 114 18.52 38.02 4.81
C LYS A 114 17.85 37.42 3.56
N ARG A 115 18.61 36.91 2.58
CA ARG A 115 18.04 36.18 1.41
C ARG A 115 17.36 34.86 1.82
N LYS A 116 17.95 34.06 2.73
CA LYS A 116 17.32 32.83 3.24
C LYS A 116 16.02 33.12 4.01
N LEU A 117 15.99 34.20 4.81
CA LEU A 117 14.78 34.61 5.55
C LEU A 117 13.62 35.01 4.61
N ARG A 118 13.93 35.73 3.52
CA ARG A 118 12.95 36.13 2.48
C ARG A 118 12.35 34.92 1.75
N ALA A 119 13.13 33.87 1.50
CA ALA A 119 12.65 32.63 0.88
C ALA A 119 11.68 31.84 1.80
N ALA A 120 11.87 31.91 3.12
CA ALA A 120 11.00 31.22 4.09
C ALA A 120 9.62 31.89 4.28
N ARG A 121 9.50 33.22 4.11
CA ARG A 121 8.24 33.95 4.33
C ARG A 121 7.22 33.83 3.17
N ARG A 122 7.64 33.50 1.94
CA ARG A 122 6.73 33.39 0.77
C ARG A 122 5.79 32.16 0.80
N GLY A 123 5.92 31.25 1.76
CA GLY A 123 5.09 30.04 1.86
C GLY A 123 3.79 30.18 2.64
N ALA A 124 3.52 31.32 3.29
CA ALA A 124 2.47 31.44 4.29
C ALA A 124 1.74 32.79 4.28
N ASN A 125 0.91 33.03 3.25
CA ASN A 125 -0.38 33.74 3.41
C ASN A 125 -1.20 33.67 2.12
N GLY A 126 -2.42 33.14 2.22
CA GLY A 126 -3.38 33.12 1.12
C GLY A 126 -4.81 33.17 1.64
N THR A 127 -5.43 34.35 1.64
CA THR A 127 -6.83 34.55 2.06
C THR A 127 -7.63 35.41 1.07
N ARG A 128 -8.52 34.70 0.35
CA ARG A 128 -9.75 35.14 -0.34
C ARG A 128 -10.14 36.64 -0.30
N ARG A 129 -10.39 37.19 -1.49
CA ARG A 129 -11.56 38.08 -1.76
C ARG A 129 -12.39 37.51 -2.93
N LYS A 130 -13.62 38.02 -3.13
CA LYS A 130 -14.77 37.26 -3.69
C LYS A 130 -15.46 38.02 -4.84
N ARG A 131 -16.00 37.25 -5.81
CA ARG A 131 -17.01 37.57 -6.87
C ARG A 131 -16.52 38.17 -8.21
N GLY A 132 -16.90 37.49 -9.30
CA GLY A 132 -16.92 38.00 -10.69
C GLY A 132 -16.89 36.86 -11.72
N LEU A 133 -18.00 36.60 -12.41
CA LEU A 133 -18.16 35.74 -13.60
C LEU A 133 -19.03 36.53 -14.62
N PRO A 134 -19.14 36.17 -15.93
CA PRO A 134 -18.50 35.06 -16.67
C PRO A 134 -17.81 35.49 -18.00
N GLY A 135 -17.19 34.55 -18.74
CA GLY A 135 -16.93 34.69 -20.19
C GLY A 135 -15.73 33.91 -20.77
N ASP A 136 -16.03 32.80 -21.46
CA ASP A 136 -15.36 32.10 -22.60
C ASP A 136 -13.82 31.95 -22.77
N SER A 137 -13.44 30.74 -23.24
CA SER A 137 -12.29 30.33 -24.10
C SER A 137 -10.89 30.97 -23.90
N ASP A 138 -9.77 30.24 -23.90
CA ASP A 138 -9.45 29.01 -24.66
C ASP A 138 -8.36 28.17 -23.95
N ASP A 139 -8.29 26.86 -24.22
CA ASP A 139 -7.25 25.95 -23.68
C ASP A 139 -5.98 25.95 -24.56
N SER A 140 -4.87 26.52 -24.10
CA SER A 140 -3.55 26.31 -24.74
C SER A 140 -2.32 26.55 -23.84
N ASP A 141 -2.12 25.72 -22.82
CA ASP A 141 -0.87 25.73 -22.04
C ASP A 141 0.19 24.77 -22.62
N ASN A 142 1.17 25.37 -23.29
CA ASN A 142 2.40 24.73 -23.76
C ASN A 142 3.59 25.21 -22.91
N ASP A 143 3.78 24.61 -21.73
CA ASP A 143 4.87 24.96 -20.82
C ASP A 143 6.20 24.31 -21.25
N SER A 144 7.04 25.11 -21.91
CA SER A 144 8.50 24.90 -21.95
C SER A 144 9.18 25.73 -20.85
N SER A 145 10.37 25.29 -20.43
CA SER A 145 11.17 25.86 -19.34
C SER A 145 11.90 27.17 -19.69
N ASP A 146 12.45 27.80 -18.65
CA ASP A 146 13.35 28.98 -18.63
C ASP A 146 12.66 30.35 -18.90
N ASP A 147 13.09 31.48 -18.32
CA ASP A 147 14.22 31.72 -17.40
C ASP A 147 14.01 32.95 -16.47
N SER A 148 14.87 33.02 -15.44
CA SER A 148 15.51 34.19 -14.80
C SER A 148 14.96 35.63 -14.86
N ASN A 149 15.16 36.31 -13.71
CA ASN A 149 15.06 37.76 -13.44
C ASN A 149 13.63 38.34 -13.40
N GLY A 150 13.31 39.35 -12.57
CA GLY A 150 14.15 40.07 -11.62
C GLY A 150 13.75 41.55 -11.60
N ASP A 151 12.82 41.92 -10.71
CA ASP A 151 12.53 43.32 -10.42
C ASP A 151 12.22 43.49 -8.93
N ASP A 152 12.76 44.56 -8.34
CA ASP A 152 12.76 44.86 -6.92
C ASP A 152 11.83 46.05 -6.63
N ASN A 153 10.77 45.84 -5.86
CA ASN A 153 10.14 46.95 -5.15
C ASN A 153 9.81 46.54 -3.70
N TYR A 154 10.62 47.05 -2.78
CA TYR A 154 10.44 46.94 -1.34
C TYR A 154 9.89 48.26 -0.79
N SER A 155 8.61 48.26 -0.40
CA SER A 155 8.05 49.31 0.46
C SER A 155 6.81 48.81 1.20
N ASP A 156 7.02 47.97 2.22
CA ASP A 156 6.37 48.12 3.54
C ASP A 156 6.97 47.10 4.54
N ASP A 157 6.54 47.21 5.80
CA ASP A 157 6.84 46.32 6.94
C ASP A 157 8.27 46.42 7.52
N VAL A 158 8.71 47.66 7.79
CA VAL A 158 9.56 47.96 8.95
C VAL A 158 8.68 48.27 10.16
N ASP A 159 8.14 47.23 10.80
CA ASP A 159 7.67 47.23 12.20
C ASP A 159 7.22 45.80 12.58
N ASP A 160 8.10 45.05 13.27
CA ASP A 160 7.82 43.83 14.08
C ASP A 160 9.14 43.20 14.54
N LEU A 161 9.97 43.98 15.26
CA LEU A 161 11.24 43.52 15.84
C LEU A 161 11.32 43.84 17.33
N GLU A 162 10.42 43.28 18.12
CA GLU A 162 10.62 43.19 19.57
C GLU A 162 10.22 41.82 20.12
N ASN A 163 11.13 41.26 20.93
CA ASN A 163 10.95 40.15 21.86
C ASN A 163 10.95 38.69 21.33
N ALA A 164 12.15 38.08 21.20
CA ALA A 164 12.51 36.78 21.82
C ALA A 164 13.93 36.28 21.45
N ASN A 165 14.93 36.62 22.27
CA ASN A 165 16.13 35.81 22.58
C ASN A 165 16.89 35.08 21.43
N MET A 166 17.03 35.69 20.24
CA MET A 166 17.90 35.12 19.19
C MET A 166 19.38 35.40 19.49
N LYS A 167 20.11 34.35 19.90
CA LYS A 167 21.58 34.32 20.03
C LYS A 167 22.30 34.76 18.75
N GLY A 168 23.45 35.40 18.90
CA GLY A 168 24.28 35.88 17.80
C GLY A 168 24.97 34.76 17.00
N PHE A 169 25.27 35.03 15.72
CA PHE A 169 26.15 34.15 14.94
C PHE A 169 27.56 34.16 15.54
N GLY A 170 28.16 32.99 15.71
CA GLY A 170 29.43 32.77 16.42
C GLY A 170 29.27 32.44 17.91
N GLU A 171 28.07 32.53 18.50
CA GLU A 171 27.83 32.05 19.86
C GLU A 171 27.70 30.52 19.89
N GLN A 172 28.18 29.90 20.98
CA GLN A 172 27.97 28.47 21.21
C GLN A 172 26.55 28.21 21.71
N ASP A 173 25.86 27.28 21.06
CA ASP A 173 24.55 26.80 21.46
C ASP A 173 24.50 25.28 21.47
N THR A 174 23.49 24.74 22.17
CA THR A 174 23.30 23.30 22.29
C THR A 174 22.32 22.83 21.21
N CYS A 175 22.70 21.83 20.43
CA CYS A 175 21.84 21.26 19.40
C CYS A 175 20.61 20.61 20.03
N VAL A 176 19.42 21.00 19.59
CA VAL A 176 18.17 20.49 20.18
C VAL A 176 17.91 19.01 19.85
N ASP A 177 18.51 18.47 18.78
CA ASP A 177 18.35 17.07 18.39
C ASP A 177 19.42 16.14 19.01
N CYS A 178 20.71 16.51 18.98
CA CYS A 178 21.78 15.64 19.49
C CYS A 178 22.39 16.06 20.84
N GLY A 179 22.06 17.23 21.37
CA GLY A 179 22.65 17.75 22.62
C GLY A 179 24.09 18.23 22.51
N ASP A 180 24.73 18.13 21.35
CA ASP A 180 26.11 18.61 21.15
C ASP A 180 26.18 20.14 21.15
N LYS A 181 27.26 20.68 21.72
CA LYS A 181 27.59 22.10 21.59
C LYS A 181 28.14 22.37 20.19
N PHE A 182 27.61 23.38 19.53
CA PHE A 182 28.06 23.83 18.22
C PHE A 182 28.00 25.37 18.13
N GLU A 183 28.72 25.95 17.19
CA GLU A 183 28.71 27.40 16.96
C GLU A 183 27.61 27.80 15.98
N LEU A 184 26.83 28.81 16.35
CA LEU A 184 25.72 29.34 15.55
C LEU A 184 26.23 29.94 14.24
N SER A 185 26.05 29.20 13.15
CA SER A 185 26.44 29.61 11.81
C SER A 185 25.24 30.13 11.00
N VAL A 186 25.51 30.75 9.85
CA VAL A 186 24.49 31.12 8.84
C VAL A 186 23.76 29.89 8.24
N TYR A 187 24.19 28.67 8.60
CA TYR A 187 23.57 27.40 8.24
C TYR A 187 22.84 26.73 9.40
N SER A 188 22.94 27.23 10.63
CA SER A 188 22.25 26.67 11.79
C SER A 188 20.75 26.98 11.71
N ARG A 189 19.92 25.94 11.63
CA ARG A 189 18.46 26.06 11.47
C ARG A 189 17.80 26.15 12.83
N TYR A 190 16.97 27.18 13.04
CA TYR A 190 16.05 27.22 14.18
C TYR A 190 14.82 26.33 13.91
N VAL A 191 14.55 25.39 14.80
CA VAL A 191 13.34 24.54 14.77
C VAL A 191 12.36 25.12 15.77
N ARG A 192 11.31 25.78 15.26
CA ARG A 192 10.29 26.47 16.08
C ARG A 192 9.55 25.53 17.03
N GLU A 193 9.27 24.30 16.59
CA GLU A 193 8.54 23.28 17.36
C GLU A 193 9.31 22.81 18.61
N LYS A 194 10.65 22.88 18.58
CA LYS A 194 11.52 22.49 19.70
C LYS A 194 12.27 23.68 20.31
N SER A 195 11.90 24.91 19.94
CA SER A 195 12.41 26.19 20.46
C SER A 195 13.93 26.36 20.54
N GLY A 196 14.69 25.84 19.55
CA GLY A 196 16.14 26.04 19.50
C GLY A 196 16.77 25.64 18.18
N TYR A 197 18.11 25.64 18.13
CA TYR A 197 18.87 25.48 16.90
C TYR A 197 19.43 24.06 16.68
N LEU A 198 19.65 23.72 15.40
CA LEU A 198 20.35 22.51 14.97
C LEU A 198 21.79 22.80 14.60
N CYS A 199 22.70 21.92 15.00
CA CYS A 199 24.05 21.83 14.47
C CYS A 199 24.04 21.43 12.97
N GLU A 200 25.18 21.56 12.29
CA GLU A 200 25.22 21.36 10.84
C GLU A 200 24.92 19.91 10.41
N SER A 201 25.34 18.91 11.19
CA SER A 201 25.04 17.50 10.94
C SER A 201 23.53 17.21 11.08
N CYS A 202 22.91 17.61 12.20
CA CYS A 202 21.45 17.49 12.37
C CYS A 202 20.67 18.28 11.31
N ASN A 203 21.14 19.46 10.89
CA ASN A 203 20.49 20.21 9.81
C ASN A 203 20.66 19.57 8.42
N LYS A 204 21.73 18.79 8.17
CA LYS A 204 21.87 17.99 6.95
C LYS A 204 20.87 16.83 6.96
N LEU A 205 20.76 16.10 8.06
CA LEU A 205 19.74 15.05 8.26
C LEU A 205 18.32 15.61 8.09
N TRP A 206 17.99 16.74 8.73
CA TRP A 206 16.70 17.41 8.56
C TRP A 206 16.38 17.79 7.10
N LYS A 207 17.36 18.26 6.32
CA LYS A 207 17.16 18.56 4.90
C LYS A 207 16.94 17.31 4.06
N GLU A 208 17.57 16.19 4.40
CA GLU A 208 17.34 14.89 3.77
C GLU A 208 15.97 14.35 4.12
N TRP A 209 15.55 14.49 5.39
CA TRP A 209 14.21 14.16 5.86
C TRP A 209 13.13 14.99 5.15
N GLU A 210 13.27 16.32 5.08
CA GLU A 210 12.37 17.18 4.30
C GLU A 210 12.33 16.80 2.82
N ARG A 211 13.47 16.39 2.24
CA ARG A 211 13.54 15.95 0.84
C ARG A 211 12.78 14.63 0.65
N LYS A 212 12.94 13.67 1.56
CA LYS A 212 12.19 12.40 1.57
C LYS A 212 10.68 12.65 1.76
N ALA A 213 10.29 13.46 2.75
CA ALA A 213 8.90 13.84 2.99
C ALA A 213 8.25 14.46 1.74
N ARG A 214 8.92 15.41 1.08
CA ARG A 214 8.45 16.03 -0.18
C ARG A 214 8.40 15.04 -1.34
N ALA A 215 9.37 14.11 -1.44
CA ALA A 215 9.39 13.07 -2.45
C ALA A 215 8.22 12.07 -2.26
N ASN A 216 7.95 11.66 -1.02
CA ASN A 216 6.81 10.81 -0.66
C ASN A 216 5.49 11.54 -0.90
N GLN A 217 5.38 12.83 -0.58
CA GLN A 217 4.21 13.64 -0.90
C GLN A 217 3.97 13.76 -2.43
N LEU A 218 5.05 13.83 -3.23
CA LEU A 218 4.99 13.80 -4.69
C LEU A 218 4.60 12.40 -5.20
N ASN A 219 5.12 11.33 -4.63
CA ASN A 219 4.77 9.96 -4.99
C ASN A 219 3.31 9.65 -4.62
N ALA A 220 2.83 10.11 -3.47
CA ALA A 220 1.42 10.16 -3.11
C ALA A 220 0.60 10.96 -4.12
N ARG A 221 1.07 12.13 -4.61
CA ARG A 221 0.41 12.86 -5.72
C ARG A 221 0.35 12.05 -7.01
N LYS A 222 1.42 11.35 -7.39
CA LYS A 222 1.45 10.45 -8.57
C LYS A 222 0.48 9.29 -8.40
N LYS A 223 0.48 8.61 -7.25
CA LYS A 223 -0.42 7.48 -6.97
C LYS A 223 -1.88 7.91 -7.02
N ARG A 224 -2.25 9.01 -6.37
CA ARG A 224 -3.61 9.58 -6.44
C ARG A 224 -4.04 9.93 -7.85
N LYS A 225 -3.13 10.45 -8.69
CA LYS A 225 -3.45 10.69 -10.11
C LYS A 225 -3.81 9.39 -10.83
N ARG A 226 -3.14 8.27 -10.52
CA ARG A 226 -3.48 6.92 -11.04
C ARG A 226 -4.83 6.43 -10.50
N VAL A 227 -5.08 6.53 -9.19
CA VAL A 227 -6.35 6.12 -8.55
C VAL A 227 -7.53 6.94 -9.10
N ALA A 228 -7.40 8.26 -9.17
CA ALA A 228 -8.39 9.15 -9.77
C ALA A 228 -8.65 8.83 -11.25
N GLN A 229 -7.61 8.54 -12.02
CA GLN A 229 -7.73 8.14 -13.42
C GLN A 229 -8.43 6.77 -13.58
N ALA A 230 -8.30 5.86 -12.61
CA ALA A 230 -9.04 4.60 -12.59
C ALA A 230 -10.54 4.82 -12.27
N LEU A 231 -10.86 5.72 -11.34
CA LEU A 231 -12.22 5.95 -10.83
C LEU A 231 -13.08 6.88 -11.69
N LEU A 232 -12.47 7.88 -12.34
CA LEU A 232 -13.16 8.79 -13.27
C LEU A 232 -13.81 8.08 -14.49
N ASN A 233 -13.56 6.78 -14.66
CA ASN A 233 -14.22 5.92 -15.65
C ASN A 233 -15.60 5.42 -15.21
N LYS A 234 -16.05 5.67 -13.96
CA LYS A 234 -17.32 5.13 -13.42
C LYS A 234 -18.44 6.16 -13.16
N THR A 235 -18.14 7.43 -12.89
CA THR A 235 -19.12 8.39 -12.31
C THR A 235 -19.49 9.59 -13.17
N THR A 236 -19.07 9.62 -14.43
CA THR A 236 -19.63 10.53 -15.43
C THR A 236 -20.20 9.71 -16.57
N VAL A 237 -21.24 10.20 -17.25
CA VAL A 237 -21.58 9.75 -18.62
C VAL A 237 -20.53 10.33 -19.57
N LYS A 238 -19.27 9.94 -19.33
CA LYS A 238 -18.20 10.08 -20.30
C LYS A 238 -18.53 9.09 -21.40
N ILE A 239 -18.68 9.63 -22.61
CA ILE A 239 -18.56 8.83 -23.82
C ILE A 239 -17.24 8.06 -23.67
N PRO A 240 -17.26 6.72 -23.59
CA PRO A 240 -16.03 5.95 -23.41
C PRO A 240 -15.08 6.28 -24.54
N LYS A 241 -13.78 6.40 -24.24
CA LYS A 241 -12.79 6.69 -25.29
C LYS A 241 -12.93 5.66 -26.39
N LEU A 242 -12.78 6.08 -27.65
CA LEU A 242 -12.84 5.16 -28.79
C LEU A 242 -11.93 3.95 -28.57
N GLN A 243 -10.74 4.16 -27.99
CA GLN A 243 -9.82 3.10 -27.53
C GLN A 243 -10.48 2.08 -26.59
N ASP A 244 -11.19 2.52 -25.56
CA ASP A 244 -11.81 1.62 -24.58
C ASP A 244 -13.06 0.92 -25.17
N VAL A 245 -13.78 1.56 -26.12
CA VAL A 245 -14.84 0.92 -26.92
C VAL A 245 -14.29 -0.15 -27.85
N CYS A 246 -13.21 0.15 -28.57
CA CYS A 246 -12.50 -0.80 -29.43
C CYS A 246 -11.97 -1.98 -28.61
N ILE A 247 -11.30 -1.74 -27.48
CA ILE A 247 -10.87 -2.78 -26.54
C ILE A 247 -12.06 -3.65 -26.12
N LYS A 248 -13.17 -3.06 -25.69
CA LYS A 248 -14.38 -3.82 -25.32
C LYS A 248 -14.89 -4.69 -26.47
N LYS A 249 -14.92 -4.17 -27.70
CA LYS A 249 -15.37 -4.93 -28.88
C LYS A 249 -14.38 -6.04 -29.28
N ILE A 250 -13.08 -5.80 -29.16
CA ILE A 250 -12.02 -6.82 -29.33
C ILE A 250 -12.22 -7.94 -28.32
N THR A 251 -12.29 -7.63 -27.01
CA THR A 251 -12.51 -8.64 -25.95
C THR A 251 -13.81 -9.43 -26.18
N GLN A 252 -14.88 -8.79 -26.67
CA GLN A 252 -16.16 -9.47 -26.96
C GLN A 252 -16.10 -10.46 -28.14
N ASN A 253 -15.10 -10.39 -29.01
CA ASN A 253 -14.98 -11.21 -30.22
C ASN A 253 -13.54 -11.79 -30.29
N ILE A 254 -12.91 -12.01 -29.14
CA ILE A 254 -11.48 -12.33 -29.04
C ILE A 254 -11.12 -13.68 -29.68
N GLU A 255 -12.06 -14.62 -29.69
CA GLU A 255 -11.93 -15.92 -30.35
C GLU A 255 -11.88 -15.81 -31.89
N ASP A 256 -12.34 -14.70 -32.46
CA ASP A 256 -12.31 -14.38 -33.89
C ASP A 256 -11.11 -13.48 -34.27
N VAL A 257 -10.20 -13.20 -33.33
CA VAL A 257 -9.02 -12.34 -33.55
C VAL A 257 -7.78 -13.21 -33.74
N ASP A 258 -7.27 -13.25 -34.97
CA ASP A 258 -6.02 -13.97 -35.29
C ASP A 258 -4.77 -13.23 -34.79
N VAL A 259 -4.75 -11.89 -34.90
CA VAL A 259 -3.59 -11.04 -34.59
C VAL A 259 -4.06 -9.66 -34.09
N LEU A 260 -3.52 -9.18 -32.97
CA LEU A 260 -3.86 -7.85 -32.42
C LEU A 260 -3.13 -6.67 -33.12
N GLY A 261 -2.07 -6.96 -33.89
CA GLY A 261 -1.25 -5.97 -34.60
C GLY A 261 -0.38 -5.14 -33.65
N ASP A 262 0.03 -3.95 -34.11
CA ASP A 262 0.84 -2.99 -33.34
C ASP A 262 0.06 -2.31 -32.21
N ILE A 263 -0.39 -3.10 -31.24
CA ILE A 263 -1.08 -2.61 -30.06
C ILE A 263 -0.09 -2.30 -28.93
N GLY A 264 0.04 -1.01 -28.59
CA GLY A 264 0.97 -0.60 -27.53
C GLY A 264 0.71 -1.29 -26.19
N GLN A 265 1.79 -1.65 -25.47
CA GLN A 265 1.80 -2.45 -24.23
C GLN A 265 0.70 -2.09 -23.21
N VAL A 266 0.39 -0.80 -23.04
CA VAL A 266 -0.64 -0.33 -22.10
C VAL A 266 -2.02 -0.87 -22.46
N ASN A 267 -2.35 -0.97 -23.75
CA ASN A 267 -3.62 -1.50 -24.22
C ASN A 267 -3.62 -3.04 -24.25
N LEU A 268 -2.48 -3.65 -24.56
CA LEU A 268 -2.26 -5.11 -24.45
C LEU A 268 -2.52 -5.58 -23.01
N ASN A 269 -1.92 -4.93 -22.02
CA ASN A 269 -2.13 -5.21 -20.60
C ASN A 269 -3.58 -4.98 -20.15
N LYS A 270 -4.27 -3.95 -20.69
CA LYS A 270 -5.72 -3.75 -20.44
C LYS A 270 -6.55 -4.91 -20.98
N ILE A 271 -6.31 -5.36 -22.23
CA ILE A 271 -7.06 -6.47 -22.83
C ILE A 271 -6.84 -7.74 -22.00
N SER A 272 -5.59 -8.07 -21.67
CA SER A 272 -5.25 -9.19 -20.78
C SER A 272 -6.00 -9.12 -19.44
N GLN A 273 -6.00 -7.97 -18.76
CA GLN A 273 -6.76 -7.77 -17.51
C GLN A 273 -8.27 -7.96 -17.67
N ILE A 274 -8.86 -7.54 -18.80
CA ILE A 274 -10.30 -7.72 -19.05
C ILE A 274 -10.60 -9.19 -19.37
N LEU A 275 -9.76 -9.88 -20.14
CA LEU A 275 -9.91 -11.30 -20.44
C LEU A 275 -9.79 -12.15 -19.18
N SER A 276 -8.80 -11.90 -18.31
CA SER A 276 -8.72 -12.60 -17.01
C SER A 276 -9.95 -12.34 -16.14
N LYS A 277 -10.46 -11.10 -16.07
CA LYS A 277 -11.71 -10.79 -15.33
C LYS A 277 -12.95 -11.49 -15.90
N ASN A 278 -13.00 -11.70 -17.21
CA ASN A 278 -14.05 -12.43 -17.89
C ASN A 278 -13.78 -13.94 -17.98
N ARG A 279 -12.67 -14.44 -17.39
CA ARG A 279 -12.20 -15.83 -17.45
C ARG A 279 -12.05 -16.37 -18.89
N SER A 280 -11.71 -15.48 -19.82
CA SER A 280 -11.66 -15.72 -21.27
C SER A 280 -10.22 -15.83 -21.82
N LEU A 281 -9.20 -15.87 -20.95
CA LEU A 281 -7.83 -16.17 -21.36
C LEU A 281 -7.66 -17.71 -21.44
N ASN A 282 -7.18 -18.21 -22.58
CA ASN A 282 -7.09 -19.63 -22.90
C ASN A 282 -5.95 -19.94 -23.91
N ASP A 283 -5.78 -21.21 -24.26
CA ASP A 283 -4.72 -21.77 -25.13
C ASP A 283 -4.56 -21.09 -26.50
N LYS A 284 -5.66 -20.57 -27.04
CA LYS A 284 -5.69 -19.81 -28.29
C LYS A 284 -5.29 -18.36 -28.02
N THR A 285 -6.07 -17.68 -27.18
CA THR A 285 -5.99 -16.24 -26.93
C THR A 285 -4.69 -15.83 -26.26
N ILE A 286 -4.03 -16.69 -25.48
CA ILE A 286 -2.71 -16.40 -24.89
C ILE A 286 -1.67 -16.05 -25.96
N SER A 287 -1.72 -16.71 -27.12
CA SER A 287 -0.78 -16.50 -28.23
C SER A 287 -0.83 -15.07 -28.79
N LEU A 288 -1.97 -14.38 -28.64
CA LEU A 288 -2.15 -12.98 -29.06
C LEU A 288 -1.32 -11.98 -28.24
N PHE A 289 -0.83 -12.40 -27.07
CA PHE A 289 -0.07 -11.58 -26.13
C PHE A 289 1.43 -11.88 -26.12
N LEU A 290 1.89 -12.79 -26.98
CA LEU A 290 3.29 -13.22 -27.06
C LEU A 290 3.97 -12.60 -28.28
N SER A 291 5.10 -11.91 -28.08
CA SER A 291 5.96 -11.44 -29.17
C SER A 291 7.42 -11.28 -28.71
N PRO A 292 8.41 -11.33 -29.63
CA PRO A 292 9.83 -11.37 -29.27
C PRO A 292 10.36 -10.14 -28.52
N ASP A 293 9.69 -9.00 -28.66
CA ASP A 293 10.04 -7.72 -28.04
C ASP A 293 9.48 -7.57 -26.61
N MET A 294 8.69 -8.55 -26.13
CA MET A 294 8.04 -8.50 -24.82
C MET A 294 9.06 -8.69 -23.69
N LYS A 295 9.26 -7.62 -22.91
CA LYS A 295 10.04 -7.65 -21.65
C LYS A 295 9.21 -7.98 -20.41
N ASN A 296 7.91 -7.72 -20.43
CA ASN A 296 7.04 -7.85 -19.26
C ASN A 296 5.70 -8.47 -19.66
N ILE A 297 5.35 -9.61 -19.06
CA ILE A 297 4.06 -10.31 -19.27
C ILE A 297 3.37 -10.51 -17.94
N SER A 298 2.06 -10.20 -17.89
CA SER A 298 1.23 -10.44 -16.71
C SER A 298 -0.14 -10.98 -17.09
N PHE A 299 -0.42 -12.20 -16.66
CA PHE A 299 -1.71 -12.88 -16.79
C PHE A 299 -2.30 -13.12 -15.40
N TRP A 300 -3.54 -12.67 -15.17
CA TRP A 300 -4.13 -12.56 -13.83
C TRP A 300 -5.04 -13.73 -13.46
N ASP A 301 -5.56 -14.42 -14.47
CA ASP A 301 -6.25 -15.72 -14.38
C ASP A 301 -5.79 -16.57 -15.56
N CYS A 302 -4.99 -17.60 -15.27
CA CYS A 302 -4.46 -18.58 -16.21
C CYS A 302 -5.16 -19.95 -16.08
N SER A 303 -6.31 -20.03 -15.40
CA SER A 303 -6.94 -21.32 -15.06
C SER A 303 -7.26 -22.18 -16.28
N ASN A 304 -7.59 -21.53 -17.40
CA ASN A 304 -7.98 -22.15 -18.66
C ASN A 304 -6.84 -22.18 -19.70
N VAL A 305 -5.58 -22.07 -19.27
CA VAL A 305 -4.39 -22.18 -20.12
C VAL A 305 -3.65 -23.48 -19.80
N ASP A 306 -3.38 -24.30 -20.81
CA ASP A 306 -2.68 -25.58 -20.72
C ASP A 306 -1.15 -25.46 -20.65
N SER A 307 -0.50 -26.56 -20.29
CA SER A 307 0.96 -26.67 -20.17
C SER A 307 1.70 -26.31 -21.47
N ASP A 308 1.21 -26.80 -22.61
CA ASP A 308 1.83 -26.55 -23.92
C ASP A 308 1.75 -25.08 -24.31
N SER A 309 0.67 -24.39 -23.94
CA SER A 309 0.50 -22.96 -24.17
C SER A 309 1.28 -22.10 -23.20
N LEU A 310 1.57 -22.58 -21.99
CA LEU A 310 2.53 -21.93 -21.10
C LEU A 310 3.96 -22.02 -21.66
N ASN A 311 4.35 -23.15 -22.27
CA ASN A 311 5.64 -23.27 -22.96
C ASN A 311 5.83 -22.27 -24.10
N LYS A 312 4.74 -21.86 -24.79
CA LYS A 312 4.79 -20.80 -25.82
C LYS A 312 5.38 -19.49 -25.28
N ILE A 313 5.19 -19.16 -24.01
CA ILE A 313 5.74 -17.93 -23.41
C ILE A 313 7.27 -17.88 -23.60
N ALA A 314 7.96 -18.98 -23.32
CA ALA A 314 9.42 -19.04 -23.41
C ALA A 314 9.95 -19.18 -24.85
N SER A 315 9.18 -19.79 -25.77
CA SER A 315 9.60 -19.92 -27.17
C SER A 315 9.35 -18.65 -28.00
N TYR A 316 8.31 -17.87 -27.70
CA TYR A 316 7.99 -16.63 -28.41
C TYR A 316 8.55 -15.36 -27.77
N CYS A 317 8.89 -15.37 -26.47
CA CYS A 317 9.37 -14.19 -25.73
C CYS A 317 10.73 -14.43 -25.05
N PRO A 318 11.83 -14.69 -25.78
CA PRO A 318 13.13 -15.06 -25.18
C PRO A 318 13.78 -13.93 -24.36
N ASN A 319 13.44 -12.66 -24.64
CA ASN A 319 13.98 -11.48 -23.96
C ASN A 319 13.18 -11.05 -22.72
N LEU A 320 12.35 -11.94 -22.16
CA LEU A 320 11.46 -11.61 -21.05
C LEU A 320 12.26 -11.33 -19.76
N GLU A 321 11.99 -10.18 -19.13
CA GLU A 321 12.60 -9.72 -17.88
C GLU A 321 11.70 -10.00 -16.68
N SER A 322 10.37 -9.86 -16.85
CA SER A 322 9.36 -10.11 -15.81
C SER A 322 8.18 -10.95 -16.31
N LEU A 323 7.82 -11.96 -15.54
CA LEU A 323 6.70 -12.88 -15.78
C LEU A 323 5.79 -12.96 -14.55
N THR A 324 4.50 -12.66 -14.73
CA THR A 324 3.46 -12.89 -13.73
C THR A 324 2.40 -13.85 -14.27
N LEU A 325 2.23 -15.00 -13.63
CA LEU A 325 1.18 -15.99 -13.94
C LEU A 325 0.36 -16.28 -12.68
N PHE A 326 -0.84 -15.71 -12.60
CA PHE A 326 -1.77 -15.97 -11.49
C PHE A 326 -2.87 -16.96 -11.88
N MET A 327 -3.31 -17.75 -10.89
CA MET A 327 -4.17 -18.91 -11.08
C MET A 327 -3.58 -19.93 -12.06
N CYS A 328 -2.25 -20.12 -12.00
CA CYS A 328 -1.48 -20.97 -12.91
C CYS A 328 -1.51 -22.46 -12.50
N GLY A 329 -2.72 -22.99 -12.27
CA GLY A 329 -2.94 -24.35 -11.76
C GLY A 329 -2.43 -25.48 -12.68
N GLN A 330 -2.20 -25.18 -13.96
CA GLN A 330 -1.69 -26.12 -14.97
C GLN A 330 -0.19 -25.97 -15.26
N LEU A 331 0.56 -25.17 -14.47
CA LEU A 331 2.01 -25.03 -14.62
C LEU A 331 2.73 -26.26 -14.02
N HIS A 332 3.33 -27.07 -14.87
CA HIS A 332 4.06 -28.30 -14.54
C HIS A 332 5.58 -28.09 -14.43
N ASN A 333 6.29 -29.07 -13.88
CA ASN A 333 7.76 -29.05 -13.72
C ASN A 333 8.46 -28.70 -15.04
N ASP A 334 8.11 -29.39 -16.12
CA ASP A 334 8.68 -29.25 -17.47
C ASP A 334 8.58 -27.81 -17.98
N ASN A 335 7.49 -27.09 -17.65
CA ASN A 335 7.34 -25.68 -18.00
C ASN A 335 8.36 -24.81 -17.26
N LEU A 336 8.55 -25.06 -15.96
CA LEU A 336 9.45 -24.28 -15.12
C LEU A 336 10.93 -24.54 -15.48
N GLU A 337 11.28 -25.78 -15.83
CA GLU A 337 12.58 -26.15 -16.41
C GLU A 337 12.82 -25.47 -17.77
N TYR A 338 11.81 -25.49 -18.65
CA TYR A 338 11.87 -24.81 -19.94
C TYR A 338 12.01 -23.29 -19.78
N PHE A 339 11.34 -22.69 -18.79
CA PHE A 339 11.48 -21.28 -18.44
C PHE A 339 12.88 -20.95 -17.92
N ALA A 340 13.44 -21.74 -16.99
CA ALA A 340 14.80 -21.54 -16.47
C ALA A 340 15.85 -21.52 -17.58
N SER A 341 15.68 -22.43 -18.55
CA SER A 341 16.61 -22.69 -19.65
C SER A 341 16.55 -21.65 -20.78
N ASN A 342 15.36 -21.17 -21.14
CA ASN A 342 15.17 -20.28 -22.30
C ASN A 342 15.01 -18.80 -21.92
N LEU A 343 14.37 -18.49 -20.79
CA LEU A 343 14.16 -17.10 -20.33
C LEU A 343 15.39 -16.58 -19.57
N THR A 344 16.51 -16.49 -20.26
CA THR A 344 17.83 -16.15 -19.68
C THR A 344 17.92 -14.75 -19.08
N HIS A 345 17.08 -13.82 -19.53
CA HIS A 345 16.97 -12.45 -19.00
C HIS A 345 15.97 -12.29 -17.85
N LEU A 346 15.24 -13.35 -17.49
CA LEU A 346 14.19 -13.29 -16.47
C LEU A 346 14.80 -13.05 -15.08
N ASN A 347 14.45 -11.91 -14.51
CA ASN A 347 14.84 -11.47 -13.16
C ASN A 347 13.64 -11.31 -12.21
N SER A 348 12.42 -11.39 -12.74
CA SER A 348 11.17 -11.25 -11.98
C SER A 348 10.19 -12.38 -12.30
N LEU A 349 9.83 -13.17 -11.29
CA LEU A 349 8.87 -14.26 -11.39
C LEU A 349 7.82 -14.17 -10.27
N SER A 350 6.56 -13.99 -10.65
CA SER A 350 5.40 -13.95 -9.75
C SER A 350 4.40 -15.04 -10.12
N LEU A 351 4.21 -16.03 -9.25
CA LEU A 351 3.35 -17.19 -9.46
C LEU A 351 2.28 -17.31 -8.36
N ASN A 352 1.03 -17.62 -8.74
CA ASN A 352 -0.07 -17.82 -7.78
C ASN A 352 -0.89 -19.06 -8.18
N GLY A 353 -0.96 -20.04 -7.28
CA GLY A 353 -1.52 -21.36 -7.55
C GLY A 353 -0.64 -22.35 -8.34
N PRO A 354 0.71 -22.35 -8.29
CA PRO A 354 1.52 -23.38 -8.94
C PRO A 354 1.48 -24.70 -8.13
N PHE A 355 0.34 -25.40 -8.17
CA PHE A 355 0.06 -26.59 -7.35
C PHE A 355 0.72 -27.88 -7.88
N LEU A 356 1.28 -27.87 -9.09
CA LEU A 356 1.88 -29.04 -9.76
C LEU A 356 3.41 -28.99 -9.80
N ILE A 357 4.03 -27.87 -9.41
CA ILE A 357 5.49 -27.77 -9.27
C ILE A 357 5.94 -28.52 -8.02
N SER A 358 6.87 -29.45 -8.19
CA SER A 358 7.47 -30.22 -7.10
C SER A 358 8.59 -29.46 -6.40
N GLU A 359 8.83 -29.75 -5.12
CA GLU A 359 9.90 -29.16 -4.31
C GLU A 359 11.29 -29.30 -4.97
N LYS A 360 11.59 -30.48 -5.53
CA LYS A 360 12.84 -30.73 -6.28
C LYS A 360 12.98 -29.83 -7.50
N MET A 361 11.87 -29.50 -8.18
CA MET A 361 11.90 -28.62 -9.34
C MET A 361 12.11 -27.16 -8.94
N TRP A 362 11.58 -26.72 -7.78
CA TRP A 362 11.92 -25.41 -7.23
C TRP A 362 13.42 -25.28 -6.95
N GLN A 363 14.02 -26.29 -6.30
CA GLN A 363 15.47 -26.30 -6.02
C GLN A 363 16.30 -26.26 -7.32
N ALA A 364 15.95 -27.09 -8.31
CA ALA A 364 16.62 -27.09 -9.62
C ALA A 364 16.47 -25.75 -10.35
N TYR A 365 15.27 -25.15 -10.31
CA TYR A 365 15.01 -23.82 -10.88
C TYR A 365 15.90 -22.76 -10.24
N PHE A 366 15.94 -22.64 -8.90
CA PHE A 366 16.75 -21.63 -8.21
C PHE A 366 18.25 -21.82 -8.43
N THR A 367 18.71 -23.07 -8.50
CA THR A 367 20.11 -23.39 -8.85
C THR A 367 20.45 -22.90 -10.27
N GLN A 368 19.52 -23.04 -11.23
CA GLN A 368 19.73 -22.63 -12.63
C GLN A 368 19.57 -21.11 -12.86
N VAL A 369 18.79 -20.41 -12.02
CA VAL A 369 18.62 -18.94 -12.09
C VAL A 369 19.42 -18.17 -11.02
N ALA A 370 20.38 -18.83 -10.39
CA ALA A 370 21.26 -18.24 -9.37
C ALA A 370 21.90 -16.93 -9.85
N GLY A 371 21.92 -15.92 -8.98
CA GLY A 371 22.52 -14.60 -9.26
C GLY A 371 21.82 -13.73 -10.31
N ARG A 372 20.64 -14.12 -10.87
CA ARG A 372 19.83 -13.25 -11.76
C ARG A 372 18.44 -12.89 -11.24
N LEU A 373 17.86 -13.70 -10.36
CA LEU A 373 16.51 -13.46 -9.83
C LEU A 373 16.51 -12.34 -8.75
N GLN A 374 15.76 -11.27 -9.00
CA GLN A 374 15.65 -10.09 -8.12
C GLN A 374 14.26 -9.95 -7.50
N ILE A 375 13.22 -10.41 -8.18
CA ILE A 375 11.84 -10.37 -7.69
C ILE A 375 11.29 -11.79 -7.72
N PHE A 376 10.96 -12.32 -6.54
CA PHE A 376 10.27 -13.59 -6.41
C PHE A 376 8.99 -13.44 -5.59
N GLU A 377 7.89 -13.95 -6.14
CA GLU A 377 6.57 -13.96 -5.50
C GLU A 377 5.92 -15.32 -5.76
N VAL A 378 5.62 -16.05 -4.69
CA VAL A 378 4.87 -17.30 -4.75
C VAL A 378 3.71 -17.24 -3.76
N ARG A 379 2.50 -17.53 -4.27
CA ARG A 379 1.26 -17.54 -3.48
C ARG A 379 0.46 -18.82 -3.66
N ASN A 380 -0.26 -19.22 -2.62
CA ASN A 380 -1.22 -20.33 -2.62
C ASN A 380 -0.60 -21.62 -3.19
N THR A 381 0.35 -22.23 -2.48
CA THR A 381 0.83 -23.58 -2.85
C THR A 381 1.40 -24.32 -1.64
N HIS A 382 0.97 -25.57 -1.47
CA HIS A 382 1.45 -26.49 -0.44
C HIS A 382 2.73 -27.24 -0.87
N ARG A 383 3.18 -27.10 -2.13
CA ARG A 383 4.38 -27.78 -2.66
C ARG A 383 5.66 -26.95 -2.62
N PHE A 384 5.57 -25.70 -2.18
CA PHE A 384 6.74 -24.88 -1.88
C PHE A 384 7.11 -25.13 -0.41
N GLY A 385 8.09 -26.01 -0.19
CA GLY A 385 8.49 -26.49 1.13
C GLY A 385 9.67 -25.73 1.75
N ASN A 386 10.09 -26.19 2.92
CA ASN A 386 11.27 -25.65 3.62
C ASN A 386 12.51 -25.65 2.69
N GLU A 387 12.79 -26.76 2.01
CA GLU A 387 13.95 -26.88 1.12
C GLU A 387 13.84 -25.99 -0.14
N SER A 388 12.62 -25.70 -0.60
CA SER A 388 12.41 -24.71 -1.67
C SER A 388 12.80 -23.31 -1.22
N LEU A 389 12.46 -22.93 0.01
CA LEU A 389 12.83 -21.63 0.58
C LEU A 389 14.35 -21.54 0.80
N LEU A 390 14.97 -22.57 1.37
CA LEU A 390 16.43 -22.62 1.56
C LEU A 390 17.16 -22.47 0.22
N SER A 391 16.80 -23.25 -0.79
CA SER A 391 17.43 -23.19 -2.11
C SER A 391 17.25 -21.83 -2.82
N LEU A 392 16.08 -21.18 -2.68
CA LEU A 392 15.86 -19.80 -3.12
C LEU A 392 16.84 -18.84 -2.45
N LEU A 393 16.97 -18.93 -1.12
CA LEU A 393 17.78 -18.03 -0.32
C LEU A 393 19.28 -18.18 -0.58
N GLU A 394 19.79 -19.40 -0.67
CA GLU A 394 21.19 -19.69 -0.97
C GLU A 394 21.61 -19.19 -2.36
N ASN A 395 20.79 -19.44 -3.38
CA ASN A 395 21.11 -19.16 -4.79
C ASN A 395 20.75 -17.74 -5.25
N CYS A 396 19.69 -17.15 -4.69
CA CYS A 396 19.13 -15.87 -5.14
C CYS A 396 19.04 -14.80 -4.04
N GLY A 397 19.11 -15.15 -2.75
CA GLY A 397 18.88 -14.22 -1.63
C GLY A 397 19.79 -12.98 -1.61
N LYS A 398 20.98 -13.08 -2.21
CA LYS A 398 21.91 -11.95 -2.38
C LYS A 398 21.45 -10.93 -3.42
N ASP A 399 20.54 -11.30 -4.32
CA ASP A 399 20.06 -10.47 -5.43
C ASP A 399 18.59 -10.05 -5.32
N LEU A 400 17.83 -10.65 -4.41
CA LEU A 400 16.44 -10.27 -4.13
C LEU A 400 16.30 -8.81 -3.67
N THR A 401 15.52 -8.05 -4.43
CA THR A 401 14.96 -6.74 -4.08
C THR A 401 13.49 -6.83 -3.65
N SER A 402 12.79 -7.91 -4.02
CA SER A 402 11.41 -8.18 -3.59
C SER A 402 11.22 -9.67 -3.32
N LEU A 403 10.79 -10.01 -2.11
CA LEU A 403 10.42 -11.37 -1.70
C LEU A 403 8.98 -11.36 -1.19
N LYS A 404 8.12 -12.20 -1.79
CA LYS A 404 6.73 -12.35 -1.37
C LYS A 404 6.33 -13.80 -1.23
N LEU A 405 5.93 -14.16 -0.01
CA LEU A 405 5.52 -15.48 0.42
C LEU A 405 4.12 -15.35 1.02
N SER A 406 3.12 -16.02 0.44
CA SER A 406 1.73 -15.94 0.93
C SER A 406 1.00 -17.26 0.83
N ARG A 407 0.43 -17.76 1.93
CA ARG A 407 -0.36 -19.01 1.96
C ARG A 407 0.46 -20.18 1.39
N LEU A 408 1.58 -20.45 2.07
CA LEU A 408 2.58 -21.46 1.68
C LEU A 408 2.58 -22.60 2.70
N ASP A 409 1.55 -23.43 2.64
CA ASP A 409 1.28 -24.50 3.61
C ASP A 409 2.42 -25.53 3.71
N GLY A 410 3.33 -25.57 2.72
CA GLY A 410 4.51 -26.44 2.70
C GLY A 410 5.67 -25.96 3.56
N ILE A 411 5.70 -24.69 3.98
CA ILE A 411 6.72 -24.20 4.92
C ILE A 411 6.21 -24.46 6.34
N THR A 412 6.92 -25.31 7.08
CA THR A 412 6.44 -25.92 8.33
C THR A 412 7.35 -25.67 9.53
N THR A 413 8.50 -25.03 9.32
CA THR A 413 9.51 -24.80 10.38
C THR A 413 9.84 -23.31 10.53
N GLN A 414 10.04 -22.86 11.77
CA GLN A 414 10.54 -21.51 12.06
C GLN A 414 11.93 -21.30 11.44
N ASP A 415 12.80 -22.32 11.48
CA ASP A 415 14.17 -22.23 10.97
C ASP A 415 14.24 -21.84 9.48
N ALA A 416 13.36 -22.38 8.64
CA ALA A 416 13.28 -22.00 7.23
C ALA A 416 12.98 -20.49 7.03
N TYR A 417 12.16 -19.90 7.90
CA TYR A 417 11.91 -18.46 7.92
C TYR A 417 13.09 -17.68 8.53
N ASN A 418 13.73 -18.18 9.57
CA ASN A 418 14.92 -17.57 10.18
C ASN A 418 16.09 -17.46 9.18
N GLU A 419 16.24 -18.42 8.26
CA GLU A 419 17.25 -18.37 7.19
C GLU A 419 17.07 -17.18 6.23
N VAL A 420 15.86 -16.61 6.13
CA VAL A 420 15.60 -15.39 5.32
C VAL A 420 16.45 -14.22 5.84
N SER A 421 16.54 -14.05 7.16
CA SER A 421 17.38 -12.99 7.75
C SER A 421 18.86 -13.24 7.47
N LYS A 422 19.31 -14.50 7.40
CA LYS A 422 20.72 -14.87 7.24
C LYS A 422 21.23 -14.68 5.81
N HIS A 423 20.40 -14.98 4.81
CA HIS A 423 20.81 -15.02 3.40
C HIS A 423 20.55 -13.74 2.60
N ILE A 424 19.60 -12.90 3.02
CA ILE A 424 19.32 -11.63 2.32
C ILE A 424 20.47 -10.63 2.53
N THR A 425 20.88 -9.97 1.44
CA THR A 425 21.91 -8.93 1.50
C THR A 425 21.38 -7.65 2.15
N GLN A 426 22.19 -7.10 3.06
CA GLN A 426 21.90 -5.87 3.79
C GLN A 426 21.53 -4.72 2.84
N SER A 427 20.49 -3.96 3.23
CA SER A 427 20.03 -2.75 2.53
C SER A 427 19.64 -2.93 1.05
N LYS A 428 19.31 -4.16 0.61
CA LYS A 428 18.92 -4.46 -0.80
C LYS A 428 17.42 -4.73 -0.99
N LEU A 429 16.74 -5.23 0.05
CA LEU A 429 15.32 -5.58 -0.02
C LEU A 429 14.43 -4.32 0.06
N LEU A 430 13.59 -4.11 -0.95
CA LEU A 430 12.66 -2.99 -1.04
C LEU A 430 11.23 -3.41 -0.68
N HIS A 431 10.87 -4.67 -0.94
CA HIS A 431 9.52 -5.19 -0.69
C HIS A 431 9.60 -6.57 0.00
N LEU A 432 8.93 -6.68 1.14
CA LEU A 432 8.74 -7.94 1.86
C LEU A 432 7.24 -8.21 2.06
N GLU A 433 6.83 -9.42 1.73
CA GLU A 433 5.53 -9.98 2.13
C GLU A 433 5.78 -11.38 2.69
N ILE A 434 5.41 -11.59 3.95
CA ILE A 434 5.29 -12.92 4.56
C ILE A 434 3.89 -12.93 5.16
N SER A 435 2.98 -13.72 4.60
CA SER A 435 1.55 -13.63 4.97
C SER A 435 0.84 -14.97 5.01
N TYR A 436 -0.06 -15.11 5.96
CA TYR A 436 -0.84 -16.31 6.24
C TYR A 436 0.03 -17.59 6.26
N PRO A 437 0.99 -17.68 7.22
CA PRO A 437 1.74 -18.91 7.45
C PRO A 437 0.82 -20.05 7.91
N THR A 438 1.26 -21.29 7.72
CA THR A 438 0.49 -22.52 8.02
C THR A 438 0.07 -22.63 9.48
N ASN A 439 1.01 -22.30 10.38
CA ASN A 439 0.79 -22.19 11.83
C ASN A 439 1.23 -20.79 12.27
N GLU A 440 0.53 -20.24 13.25
CA GLU A 440 0.71 -18.85 13.71
C GLU A 440 2.11 -18.63 14.31
N ASP A 441 2.62 -19.61 15.06
CA ASP A 441 3.94 -19.59 15.71
C ASP A 441 5.13 -19.57 14.74
N LEU A 442 4.94 -19.76 13.43
CA LEU A 442 6.06 -19.82 12.48
C LEU A 442 6.79 -18.48 12.29
N ILE A 443 6.12 -17.36 12.57
CA ILE A 443 6.64 -16.01 12.38
C ILE A 443 6.61 -15.26 13.72
N THR A 444 7.78 -15.10 14.33
CA THR A 444 7.95 -14.46 15.64
C THR A 444 8.43 -13.00 15.53
N ASP A 445 8.24 -12.23 16.60
CA ASP A 445 8.75 -10.86 16.68
C ASP A 445 10.26 -10.82 16.44
N GLU A 446 11.02 -11.73 17.07
CA GLU A 446 12.48 -11.86 16.93
C GLU A 446 12.92 -12.02 15.46
N MET A 447 12.26 -12.91 14.71
CA MET A 447 12.58 -13.17 13.30
C MET A 447 12.39 -11.90 12.44
N ILE A 448 11.27 -11.20 12.63
CA ILE A 448 10.98 -9.95 11.91
C ILE A 448 11.94 -8.84 12.34
N ILE A 449 12.25 -8.71 13.63
CA ILE A 449 13.20 -7.72 14.16
C ILE A 449 14.60 -7.93 13.58
N GLU A 450 15.12 -9.17 13.55
CA GLU A 450 16.42 -9.49 12.95
C GLU A 450 16.48 -9.18 11.45
N LEU A 451 15.39 -9.45 10.72
CA LEU A 451 15.31 -9.14 9.29
C LEU A 451 15.25 -7.62 9.04
N LEU A 452 14.47 -6.88 9.85
CA LEU A 452 14.38 -5.42 9.75
C LEU A 452 15.68 -4.73 10.17
N GLN A 453 16.47 -5.30 11.09
CA GLN A 453 17.83 -4.81 11.40
C GLN A 453 18.75 -4.79 10.17
N LYS A 454 18.58 -5.74 9.23
CA LYS A 454 19.40 -5.87 8.02
C LYS A 454 18.83 -5.14 6.79
N THR A 455 17.52 -4.93 6.73
CA THR A 455 16.85 -4.47 5.49
C THR A 455 15.90 -3.29 5.66
N GLY A 456 15.58 -2.89 6.89
CA GLY A 456 14.59 -1.84 7.15
C GLY A 456 14.96 -0.47 6.57
N ASP A 457 16.26 -0.18 6.42
CA ASP A 457 16.72 1.08 5.83
C ASP A 457 16.42 1.18 4.33
N SER A 458 16.39 0.06 3.59
CA SER A 458 16.00 0.01 2.18
C SER A 458 14.50 -0.26 1.96
N LEU A 459 13.81 -0.82 2.95
CA LEU A 459 12.44 -1.30 2.80
C LEU A 459 11.43 -0.18 2.53
N ASP A 460 10.71 -0.27 1.41
CA ASP A 460 9.58 0.59 1.02
C ASP A 460 8.23 -0.03 1.40
N SER A 461 8.13 -1.36 1.37
CA SER A 461 6.89 -2.09 1.62
C SER A 461 7.08 -3.28 2.55
N LEU A 462 6.30 -3.33 3.63
CA LEU A 462 6.20 -4.45 4.57
C LEU A 462 4.76 -4.98 4.61
N ASN A 463 4.60 -6.28 4.41
CA ASN A 463 3.34 -7.00 4.61
C ASN A 463 3.58 -8.22 5.51
N VAL A 464 2.88 -8.25 6.65
CA VAL A 464 2.85 -9.32 7.66
C VAL A 464 1.41 -9.82 7.94
N ASP A 465 0.54 -9.79 6.93
CA ASP A 465 -0.87 -10.15 7.05
C ASP A 465 -1.07 -11.60 7.55
N GLY A 466 -1.79 -11.76 8.67
CA GLY A 466 -2.16 -13.07 9.23
C GLY A 466 -1.04 -13.79 9.98
N CYS A 467 0.03 -13.09 10.37
CA CYS A 467 1.09 -13.61 11.23
C CYS A 467 0.72 -13.46 12.72
N SER A 468 -0.39 -14.07 13.17
CA SER A 468 -1.05 -13.79 14.47
C SER A 468 -0.15 -13.80 15.72
N ALA A 469 1.01 -14.46 15.67
CA ALA A 469 1.98 -14.50 16.77
C ALA A 469 2.79 -13.19 16.99
N LEU A 470 2.73 -12.22 16.07
CA LEU A 470 3.43 -10.94 16.20
C LEU A 470 2.72 -9.96 17.15
N THR A 471 3.49 -9.28 18.01
CA THR A 471 2.98 -8.32 19.02
C THR A 471 3.38 -6.89 18.67
N GLU A 472 3.10 -5.89 19.52
CA GLU A 472 3.69 -4.55 19.36
C GLU A 472 5.24 -4.54 19.36
N ARG A 473 5.92 -5.63 19.76
CA ARG A 473 7.39 -5.68 19.80
C ARG A 473 8.04 -5.57 18.43
N PHE A 474 7.56 -6.22 17.35
CA PHE A 474 8.16 -5.98 16.03
C PHE A 474 7.97 -4.52 15.56
N LEU A 475 6.92 -3.84 15.99
CA LEU A 475 6.70 -2.42 15.70
C LEU A 475 7.66 -1.53 16.51
N LEU A 476 7.74 -1.74 17.83
CA LEU A 476 8.60 -0.96 18.74
C LEU A 476 10.09 -1.20 18.50
N GLU A 477 10.50 -2.46 18.34
CA GLU A 477 11.90 -2.85 18.28
C GLU A 477 12.44 -3.00 16.86
N GLY A 478 11.57 -3.27 15.88
CA GLY A 478 11.93 -3.42 14.46
C GLY A 478 11.56 -2.18 13.64
N VAL A 479 10.26 -2.00 13.36
CA VAL A 479 9.78 -0.96 12.42
C VAL A 479 10.19 0.44 12.88
N SER A 480 9.93 0.78 14.15
CA SER A 480 10.19 2.14 14.66
C SER A 480 11.66 2.54 14.61
N LYS A 481 12.58 1.57 14.68
CA LYS A 481 14.03 1.80 14.75
C LYS A 481 14.73 1.76 13.40
N TYR A 482 14.31 0.88 12.49
CA TYR A 482 15.06 0.60 11.25
C TYR A 482 14.37 1.06 9.97
N CYS A 483 13.04 1.26 9.97
CA CYS A 483 12.24 1.46 8.73
C CYS A 483 12.20 2.91 8.18
N HIS A 484 13.37 3.50 7.94
CA HIS A 484 13.56 4.90 7.55
C HIS A 484 12.86 5.35 6.25
N ASN A 485 12.60 4.41 5.33
CA ASN A 485 12.06 4.69 4.00
C ASN A 485 10.70 4.03 3.72
N LEU A 486 10.14 3.31 4.70
CA LEU A 486 8.89 2.58 4.54
C LEU A 486 7.75 3.53 4.15
N THR A 487 7.01 3.16 3.10
CA THR A 487 5.81 3.88 2.64
C THR A 487 4.55 3.01 2.65
N LYS A 488 4.69 1.69 2.79
CA LYS A 488 3.55 0.75 2.83
C LYS A 488 3.66 -0.20 4.01
N LEU A 489 2.58 -0.30 4.79
CA LEU A 489 2.44 -1.26 5.89
C LEU A 489 1.10 -2.00 5.76
N SER A 490 1.15 -3.33 5.62
CA SER A 490 -0.01 -4.19 5.74
C SER A 490 0.22 -5.16 6.89
N MET A 491 -0.72 -5.20 7.82
CA MET A 491 -0.62 -6.01 9.03
C MET A 491 -2.00 -6.59 9.40
N LYS A 492 -2.74 -7.08 8.39
CA LYS A 492 -4.12 -7.58 8.59
C LYS A 492 -4.16 -8.76 9.55
N ASN A 493 -5.27 -8.92 10.26
CA ASN A 493 -5.50 -10.02 11.20
C ASN A 493 -4.37 -10.17 12.24
N LEU A 494 -3.85 -9.05 12.74
CA LEU A 494 -2.93 -9.02 13.88
C LEU A 494 -3.67 -8.54 15.11
N ASP A 495 -4.18 -9.50 15.87
CA ASP A 495 -5.04 -9.32 17.04
C ASP A 495 -4.25 -9.14 18.35
N GLN A 496 -3.02 -9.67 18.44
CA GLN A 496 -2.15 -9.48 19.61
C GLN A 496 -1.51 -8.08 19.74
N VAL A 497 -1.63 -7.21 18.74
CA VAL A 497 -1.02 -5.87 18.78
C VAL A 497 -1.91 -4.91 19.58
N SER A 498 -1.45 -4.48 20.75
CA SER A 498 -2.23 -3.61 21.63
C SER A 498 -2.40 -2.18 21.10
N ASN A 499 -3.49 -1.50 21.47
CA ASN A 499 -3.76 -0.10 21.13
C ASN A 499 -2.64 0.83 21.65
N GLU A 500 -2.22 0.60 22.88
CA GLU A 500 -1.21 1.39 23.58
C GLU A 500 0.19 1.15 22.98
N GLY A 501 0.57 -0.11 22.75
CA GLY A 501 1.86 -0.49 22.15
C GLY A 501 2.01 -0.03 20.71
N PHE A 502 0.94 -0.12 19.90
CA PHE A 502 0.92 0.46 18.55
C PHE A 502 1.09 1.98 18.58
N ALA A 503 0.41 2.68 19.49
CA ALA A 503 0.53 4.13 19.62
C ALA A 503 1.95 4.55 20.04
N GLU A 504 2.56 3.87 21.01
CA GLU A 504 3.96 4.08 21.39
C GLU A 504 4.91 3.84 20.20
N ALA A 505 4.70 2.74 19.45
CA ALA A 505 5.51 2.42 18.27
C ALA A 505 5.44 3.50 17.19
N PHE A 506 4.25 4.01 16.87
CA PHE A 506 4.10 5.07 15.87
C PHE A 506 4.63 6.44 16.35
N ASN A 507 4.50 6.74 17.64
CA ASN A 507 5.13 7.91 18.25
C ASN A 507 6.67 7.82 18.22
N ALA A 508 7.26 6.64 18.41
CA ALA A 508 8.69 6.41 18.20
C ALA A 508 9.07 6.51 16.71
N PHE A 509 8.31 5.87 15.83
CA PHE A 509 8.54 5.81 14.39
C PHE A 509 8.54 7.20 13.74
N SER A 510 7.73 8.14 14.24
CA SER A 510 7.70 9.54 13.78
C SER A 510 9.06 10.27 13.88
N LYS A 511 9.95 9.77 14.75
CA LYS A 511 11.30 10.30 14.96
C LYS A 511 12.34 9.67 14.02
N VAL A 512 11.96 8.70 13.19
CA VAL A 512 12.85 7.92 12.32
C VAL A 512 12.38 7.97 10.86
N ASN A 513 11.08 7.81 10.63
CA ASN A 513 10.44 7.92 9.32
C ASN A 513 9.77 9.30 9.16
N ALA A 514 10.56 10.28 8.74
CA ALA A 514 10.04 11.56 8.27
C ALA A 514 9.31 11.47 6.91
N GLY A 515 9.34 10.29 6.26
CA GLY A 515 8.77 10.07 4.94
C GLY A 515 7.25 9.97 4.95
N GLY A 516 6.65 9.51 6.06
CA GLY A 516 5.21 9.23 6.18
C GLY A 516 4.77 8.02 5.35
N LEU A 517 3.74 7.31 5.81
CA LEU A 517 3.15 6.19 5.06
C LEU A 517 2.20 6.70 3.98
N ILE A 518 2.12 5.96 2.88
CA ILE A 518 1.25 6.19 1.70
C ILE A 518 0.10 5.17 1.69
N GLU A 519 0.38 3.93 2.10
CA GLU A 519 -0.58 2.81 2.14
C GLU A 519 -0.53 2.15 3.52
N VAL A 520 -1.67 2.07 4.22
CA VAL A 520 -1.75 1.36 5.50
C VAL A 520 -3.00 0.48 5.56
N ASN A 521 -2.84 -0.78 5.96
CA ASN A 521 -3.94 -1.72 6.10
C ASN A 521 -3.90 -2.43 7.46
N LEU A 522 -4.90 -2.09 8.31
CA LEU A 522 -5.08 -2.59 9.67
C LEU A 522 -6.33 -3.48 9.80
N MET A 523 -6.84 -4.03 8.68
CA MET A 523 -8.05 -4.85 8.68
C MET A 523 -7.98 -5.95 9.75
N LYS A 524 -8.99 -6.00 10.62
CA LYS A 524 -9.11 -6.98 11.72
C LYS A 524 -7.96 -6.97 12.76
N CYS A 525 -7.26 -5.86 12.94
CA CYS A 525 -6.40 -5.67 14.12
C CYS A 525 -7.28 -5.27 15.32
N THR A 526 -8.10 -6.19 15.82
CA THR A 526 -9.30 -5.88 16.62
C THR A 526 -9.05 -5.03 17.86
N ASP A 527 -7.85 -5.13 18.43
CA ASP A 527 -7.48 -4.45 19.67
C ASP A 527 -7.02 -3.00 19.45
N LEU A 528 -6.84 -2.54 18.21
CA LEU A 528 -6.52 -1.14 17.90
C LEU A 528 -7.77 -0.24 18.06
N GLY A 529 -7.58 0.90 18.72
CA GLY A 529 -8.62 1.91 18.94
C GLY A 529 -8.16 3.33 18.64
N ASP A 530 -8.81 4.31 19.27
CA ASP A 530 -8.64 5.74 19.00
C ASP A 530 -7.17 6.21 19.07
N GLU A 531 -6.41 5.76 20.07
CA GLU A 531 -5.04 6.23 20.30
C GLU A 531 -4.06 5.69 19.26
N ALA A 532 -4.16 4.40 18.92
CA ALA A 532 -3.39 3.77 17.85
C ALA A 532 -3.61 4.49 16.51
N ILE A 533 -4.87 4.74 16.14
CA ILE A 533 -5.21 5.44 14.90
C ILE A 533 -4.74 6.89 14.96
N TYR A 534 -4.89 7.59 16.08
CA TYR A 534 -4.39 8.96 16.22
C TYR A 534 -2.86 9.05 16.00
N ALA A 535 -2.08 8.14 16.57
CA ALA A 535 -0.63 8.09 16.39
C ALA A 535 -0.24 7.86 14.92
N LEU A 536 -0.89 6.90 14.25
CA LEU A 536 -0.71 6.65 12.81
C LEU A 536 -1.05 7.87 11.95
N LEU A 537 -2.18 8.52 12.22
CA LEU A 537 -2.63 9.65 11.41
C LEU A 537 -1.74 10.88 11.64
N ASN A 538 -1.29 11.15 12.87
CA ASN A 538 -0.30 12.20 13.13
C ASN A 538 1.02 11.96 12.37
N HIS A 539 1.48 10.71 12.33
CA HIS A 539 2.67 10.32 11.56
C HIS A 539 2.49 10.53 10.04
N SER A 540 1.33 10.17 9.49
CA SER A 540 1.18 9.95 8.03
C SER A 540 0.17 10.86 7.32
N CYS A 541 -0.53 11.77 7.99
CA CYS A 541 -1.64 12.57 7.42
C CYS A 541 -1.28 13.35 6.15
N HIS A 542 -0.03 13.78 6.02
CA HIS A 542 0.46 14.56 4.89
C HIS A 542 0.82 13.71 3.64
N THR A 543 0.87 12.39 3.77
CA THR A 543 1.30 11.46 2.72
C THR A 543 0.31 10.34 2.42
N LEU A 544 -0.56 9.98 3.37
CA LEU A 544 -1.48 8.85 3.28
C LEU A 544 -2.46 8.96 2.10
N VAL A 545 -2.55 7.92 1.29
CA VAL A 545 -3.36 7.84 0.06
C VAL A 545 -4.45 6.78 0.18
N GLU A 546 -4.13 5.66 0.81
CA GLU A 546 -5.06 4.54 1.05
C GLU A 546 -4.92 4.08 2.50
N LEU A 547 -6.06 3.99 3.20
CA LEU A 547 -6.16 3.53 4.57
C LEU A 547 -7.25 2.47 4.66
N SER A 548 -6.99 1.35 5.33
CA SER A 548 -8.03 0.42 5.81
C SER A 548 -7.97 0.34 7.33
N ILE A 549 -9.09 0.71 7.96
CA ILE A 549 -9.39 0.56 9.40
C ILE A 549 -10.52 -0.45 9.60
N ASN A 550 -10.65 -1.40 8.67
CA ASN A 550 -11.75 -2.35 8.61
C ASN A 550 -11.81 -3.25 9.86
N SER A 551 -13.01 -3.45 10.40
CA SER A 551 -13.27 -4.24 11.61
C SER A 551 -12.60 -3.71 12.90
N LEU A 552 -12.13 -2.45 12.92
CA LEU A 552 -11.58 -1.80 14.12
C LEU A 552 -12.71 -1.31 15.04
N HIS A 553 -13.25 -2.25 15.82
CA HIS A 553 -14.45 -2.06 16.61
C HIS A 553 -14.27 -1.19 17.88
N ARG A 554 -13.03 -0.91 18.30
CA ARG A 554 -12.71 -0.04 19.44
C ARG A 554 -12.64 1.46 19.07
N ILE A 555 -12.73 1.80 17.78
CA ILE A 555 -12.81 3.20 17.31
C ILE A 555 -14.14 3.81 17.75
N THR A 556 -14.10 5.03 18.30
CA THR A 556 -15.28 5.76 18.79
C THR A 556 -15.74 6.87 17.83
N SER A 557 -17.05 7.16 17.83
CA SER A 557 -17.61 8.27 17.04
C SER A 557 -17.16 9.64 17.59
N ASP A 558 -16.94 9.75 18.91
CA ASP A 558 -16.35 10.94 19.53
C ASP A 558 -14.92 11.19 19.03
N PHE A 559 -14.10 10.15 18.86
CA PHE A 559 -12.76 10.28 18.27
C PHE A 559 -12.81 10.68 16.79
N LEU A 560 -13.61 9.98 15.97
CA LEU A 560 -13.74 10.32 14.54
C LEU A 560 -14.24 11.76 14.36
N SER A 561 -15.24 12.18 15.14
CA SER A 561 -15.71 13.57 15.18
C SER A 561 -14.60 14.55 15.58
N GLN A 562 -13.74 14.18 16.54
CA GLN A 562 -12.60 15.02 16.94
C GLN A 562 -11.56 15.16 15.82
N ILE A 563 -11.06 14.08 15.22
CA ILE A 563 -9.99 14.20 14.21
C ILE A 563 -10.46 14.89 12.92
N LEU A 564 -11.76 14.85 12.61
CA LEU A 564 -12.35 15.48 11.42
C LEU A 564 -12.69 16.97 11.63
N THR A 565 -13.17 17.37 12.81
CA THR A 565 -13.61 18.77 13.06
C THR A 565 -12.49 19.71 13.51
N ASP A 566 -12.60 21.00 13.17
CA ASP A 566 -11.67 22.07 13.62
C ASP A 566 -11.59 22.13 15.15
N ASP A 567 -10.41 22.41 15.71
CA ASP A 567 -10.19 22.45 17.17
C ASP A 567 -11.05 23.48 17.92
N ASN A 568 -11.60 24.48 17.21
CA ASN A 568 -12.50 25.50 17.75
C ASN A 568 -14.00 25.13 17.64
N HIS A 569 -14.32 23.97 17.06
CA HIS A 569 -15.69 23.50 16.85
C HIS A 569 -16.44 23.34 18.18
N GLN A 570 -17.75 23.64 18.21
CA GLN A 570 -18.53 23.69 19.45
C GLN A 570 -18.53 22.35 20.20
N PHE A 571 -18.62 21.23 19.47
CA PHE A 571 -18.51 19.87 20.01
C PHE A 571 -17.19 19.65 20.80
N LYS A 572 -16.06 20.12 20.28
CA LYS A 572 -14.75 20.02 20.96
C LYS A 572 -14.67 20.88 22.21
N LYS A 573 -15.34 22.04 22.25
CA LYS A 573 -15.42 22.87 23.45
C LYS A 573 -16.22 22.16 24.56
N GLN A 574 -17.36 21.58 24.21
CA GLN A 574 -18.18 20.77 25.12
C GLN A 574 -17.47 19.47 25.57
N LEU A 575 -16.60 18.89 24.74
CA LEU A 575 -15.73 17.78 25.16
C LEU A 575 -14.67 18.23 26.18
N LYS A 576 -14.02 19.38 25.98
CA LYS A 576 -13.05 19.94 26.94
C LYS A 576 -13.68 20.28 28.29
N GLU A 577 -14.91 20.79 28.28
CA GLU A 577 -15.70 21.02 29.50
C GLU A 577 -15.94 19.68 30.24
N ARG A 578 -16.45 18.65 29.55
CA ARG A 578 -16.64 17.30 30.12
C ARG A 578 -15.33 16.65 30.61
N GLN A 579 -14.22 16.85 29.90
CA GLN A 579 -12.89 16.34 30.29
C GLN A 579 -12.40 16.93 31.61
N SER A 580 -12.83 18.15 31.98
CA SER A 580 -12.51 18.74 33.29
C SER A 580 -13.26 18.07 34.45
N GLU A 581 -14.33 17.32 34.16
CA GLU A 581 -15.14 16.56 35.13
C GLU A 581 -14.78 15.05 35.12
N ASP A 582 -14.41 14.50 33.95
CA ASP A 582 -14.02 13.10 33.78
C ASP A 582 -12.67 12.95 33.05
N SER A 583 -11.65 12.56 33.82
CA SER A 583 -10.28 12.31 33.34
C SER A 583 -10.13 11.17 32.33
N THR A 584 -11.15 10.33 32.12
CA THR A 584 -11.10 9.24 31.13
C THR A 584 -11.33 9.73 29.69
N VAL A 585 -11.88 10.94 29.52
CA VAL A 585 -12.11 11.54 28.20
C VAL A 585 -10.77 11.98 27.60
N LYS A 586 -10.33 11.31 26.53
CA LYS A 586 -9.14 11.71 25.75
C LYS A 586 -9.51 12.78 24.71
N PHE A 587 -8.66 13.82 24.62
CA PHE A 587 -8.81 14.91 23.64
C PHE A 587 -7.85 14.73 22.47
N TYR A 588 -8.37 14.88 21.25
CA TYR A 588 -7.62 14.71 20.00
C TYR A 588 -7.74 15.94 19.10
N HIS A 589 -6.61 16.38 18.55
CA HIS A 589 -6.56 17.51 17.61
C HIS A 589 -7.08 17.10 16.22
N GLN A 590 -7.46 18.09 15.41
CA GLN A 590 -7.84 17.87 14.02
C GLN A 590 -6.65 17.31 13.21
N VAL A 591 -6.89 16.29 12.37
CA VAL A 591 -5.86 15.68 11.53
C VAL A 591 -6.19 15.87 10.04
N PRO A 592 -5.42 16.70 9.29
CA PRO A 592 -5.77 17.08 7.93
C PRO A 592 -5.35 16.01 6.90
N LEU A 593 -6.30 15.14 6.53
CA LEU A 593 -6.11 14.05 5.56
C LEU A 593 -6.20 14.53 4.10
N LEU A 594 -5.34 15.50 3.75
CA LEU A 594 -5.36 16.22 2.47
C LEU A 594 -5.10 15.34 1.24
N LEU A 595 -4.51 14.16 1.42
CA LEU A 595 -4.14 13.27 0.33
C LEU A 595 -4.97 11.98 0.25
N LEU A 596 -5.78 11.63 1.25
CA LEU A 596 -6.52 10.37 1.25
C LEU A 596 -7.46 10.29 0.03
N THR A 597 -7.38 9.21 -0.75
CA THR A 597 -8.28 8.92 -1.90
C THR A 597 -9.13 7.67 -1.69
N TYR A 598 -8.67 6.72 -0.88
CA TYR A 598 -9.36 5.49 -0.54
C TYR A 598 -9.39 5.31 0.96
N LEU A 599 -10.57 5.01 1.50
CA LEU A 599 -10.76 4.63 2.89
C LEU A 599 -11.65 3.38 2.96
N ASP A 600 -11.13 2.27 3.46
CA ASP A 600 -11.96 1.16 3.89
C ASP A 600 -12.23 1.30 5.39
N ALA A 601 -13.46 1.67 5.71
CA ALA A 601 -13.96 1.83 7.06
C ALA A 601 -15.04 0.77 7.41
N SER A 602 -15.14 -0.29 6.61
CA SER A 602 -16.16 -1.32 6.76
C SER A 602 -16.08 -2.02 8.13
N PHE A 603 -17.23 -2.37 8.69
CA PHE A 603 -17.40 -2.98 10.02
C PHE A 603 -16.88 -2.10 11.18
N VAL A 604 -16.72 -0.78 10.98
CA VAL A 604 -16.39 0.18 12.04
C VAL A 604 -17.68 0.82 12.55
N ARG A 605 -18.22 0.25 13.64
CA ARG A 605 -19.52 0.62 14.25
C ARG A 605 -19.69 2.11 14.59
N ALA A 606 -18.61 2.87 14.69
CA ALA A 606 -18.60 4.31 14.91
C ALA A 606 -18.95 5.13 13.65
N VAL A 607 -18.86 4.55 12.45
CA VAL A 607 -19.16 5.23 11.19
C VAL A 607 -20.66 5.21 10.93
N ASP A 608 -21.25 6.39 10.94
CA ASP A 608 -22.66 6.63 10.64
C ASP A 608 -22.81 7.76 9.59
N ASN A 609 -24.05 8.14 9.30
CA ASN A 609 -24.37 9.21 8.34
C ASN A 609 -23.68 10.56 8.66
N GLU A 610 -23.45 10.89 9.93
CA GLU A 610 -22.85 12.16 10.34
C GLU A 610 -21.34 12.11 10.16
N ILE A 611 -20.70 11.03 10.64
CA ILE A 611 -19.28 10.75 10.40
C ILE A 611 -18.96 10.68 8.91
N LEU A 612 -19.81 10.01 8.10
CA LEU A 612 -19.63 9.91 6.64
C LEU A 612 -19.66 11.29 5.95
N SER A 613 -20.52 12.21 6.40
CA SER A 613 -20.52 13.60 5.92
C SER A 613 -19.22 14.33 6.34
N LEU A 614 -18.83 14.22 7.61
CA LEU A 614 -17.60 14.83 8.13
C LEU A 614 -16.34 14.31 7.41
N ILE A 615 -16.29 13.02 7.06
CA ILE A 615 -15.21 12.44 6.26
C ILE A 615 -15.19 13.08 4.86
N GLY A 616 -16.34 13.20 4.20
CA GLY A 616 -16.45 13.83 2.88
C GLY A 616 -15.95 15.29 2.86
N ASP A 617 -16.34 16.07 3.88
CA ASP A 617 -15.94 17.47 4.02
C ASP A 617 -14.46 17.64 4.38
N SER A 618 -13.96 16.81 5.31
CA SER A 618 -12.58 16.91 5.84
C SER A 618 -11.52 16.32 4.92
N CYS A 619 -11.89 15.35 4.07
CA CYS A 619 -10.99 14.69 3.13
C CYS A 619 -11.21 15.26 1.71
N PRO A 620 -10.53 16.36 1.32
CA PRO A 620 -10.83 17.10 0.09
C PRO A 620 -10.66 16.26 -1.19
N LYS A 621 -9.87 15.17 -1.13
CA LYS A 621 -9.55 14.32 -2.28
C LYS A 621 -10.03 12.87 -2.14
N LEU A 622 -10.85 12.55 -1.15
CA LEU A 622 -11.42 11.21 -1.02
C LEU A 622 -12.30 10.88 -2.23
N GLN A 623 -12.18 9.67 -2.76
CA GLN A 623 -12.86 9.24 -3.99
C GLN A 623 -13.62 7.94 -3.82
N ILE A 624 -13.10 7.02 -3.00
CA ILE A 624 -13.84 5.85 -2.52
C ILE A 624 -13.86 5.87 -1.00
N ILE A 625 -15.01 5.55 -0.43
CA ILE A 625 -15.10 4.99 0.90
C ILE A 625 -15.92 3.69 0.89
N GLU A 626 -15.40 2.64 1.52
CA GLU A 626 -16.11 1.38 1.75
C GLU A 626 -16.62 1.36 3.19
N VAL A 627 -17.92 1.04 3.35
CA VAL A 627 -18.66 1.06 4.63
C VAL A 627 -19.50 -0.22 4.82
N TYR A 628 -19.00 -1.35 4.32
CA TYR A 628 -19.72 -2.63 4.38
C TYR A 628 -20.01 -3.02 5.83
N GLY A 629 -21.24 -3.47 6.11
CA GLY A 629 -21.68 -3.86 7.46
C GLY A 629 -21.93 -2.69 8.42
N ASP A 630 -21.68 -1.44 8.03
CA ASP A 630 -21.93 -0.26 8.86
C ASP A 630 -23.40 0.14 8.78
N ASN A 631 -24.25 -0.60 9.50
CA ASN A 631 -25.72 -0.49 9.49
C ASN A 631 -26.29 0.91 9.80
N ARG A 632 -25.46 1.87 10.24
CA ARG A 632 -25.85 3.28 10.46
C ARG A 632 -25.65 4.15 9.22
N CYS A 633 -24.87 3.70 8.25
CA CYS A 633 -24.67 4.34 6.94
C CYS A 633 -25.80 3.94 5.97
N ASN A 634 -26.78 4.83 5.83
CA ASN A 634 -27.96 4.62 5.00
C ASN A 634 -28.12 5.73 3.94
N GLY A 635 -29.08 5.58 3.02
CA GLY A 635 -29.31 6.51 1.92
C GLY A 635 -29.69 7.96 2.29
N ARG A 636 -29.76 8.32 3.57
CA ARG A 636 -29.90 9.71 4.05
C ARG A 636 -28.56 10.40 4.34
N ALA A 637 -27.43 9.70 4.25
CA ALA A 637 -26.12 10.30 4.44
C ALA A 637 -25.90 11.46 3.45
N SER A 638 -25.43 12.60 3.95
CA SER A 638 -24.93 13.68 3.10
C SER A 638 -23.57 13.25 2.56
N VAL A 639 -23.50 12.98 1.26
CA VAL A 639 -22.27 12.55 0.58
C VAL A 639 -21.83 13.67 -0.35
N LYS A 640 -20.56 14.07 -0.20
CA LYS A 640 -19.91 15.05 -1.06
C LYS A 640 -19.95 14.63 -2.53
N GLU A 641 -20.19 15.59 -3.42
CA GLU A 641 -20.21 15.37 -4.86
C GLU A 641 -18.88 14.74 -5.36
N GLY A 642 -19.01 13.63 -6.09
CA GLY A 642 -17.88 12.87 -6.64
C GLY A 642 -17.28 11.80 -5.71
N LEU A 643 -17.68 11.73 -4.44
CA LEU A 643 -17.30 10.62 -3.54
C LEU A 643 -18.14 9.37 -3.82
N MET A 644 -17.50 8.26 -4.16
CA MET A 644 -18.14 6.95 -4.29
C MET A 644 -18.18 6.26 -2.93
N VAL A 645 -19.38 6.11 -2.37
CA VAL A 645 -19.62 5.28 -1.17
C VAL A 645 -20.05 3.89 -1.65
N ILE A 646 -19.40 2.85 -1.13
CA ILE A 646 -19.64 1.45 -1.50
C ILE A 646 -20.01 0.65 -0.23
N GLY A 647 -20.98 -0.26 -0.34
CA GLY A 647 -21.35 -1.15 0.75
C GLY A 647 -22.33 -0.56 1.76
N ARG A 648 -23.11 0.46 1.37
CA ARG A 648 -24.17 0.98 2.27
C ARG A 648 -25.24 -0.09 2.42
N GLN A 649 -25.99 -0.04 3.52
CA GLN A 649 -27.11 -0.96 3.76
C GLN A 649 -28.15 -0.97 2.61
N THR A 650 -28.31 0.13 1.87
CA THR A 650 -29.21 0.21 0.71
C THR A 650 -28.71 -0.50 -0.55
N ASP A 651 -27.42 -0.83 -0.59
CA ASP A 651 -26.75 -1.45 -1.73
C ASP A 651 -26.75 -2.99 -1.62
N GLU A 652 -27.22 -3.54 -0.49
CA GLU A 652 -27.27 -4.98 -0.15
C GLU A 652 -28.71 -5.57 -0.13
N ILE A 653 -29.70 -4.88 -0.69
CA ILE A 653 -31.15 -5.25 -0.67
C ILE A 653 -31.62 -5.76 -2.05
#